data_AF-A0A1H9BKG0-F1
#
_entry.id   AF-A0A1H9BKG0-F1
#
_cell.length_a   1.000
_cell.length_b   1.000
_cell.length_c   1.000
_cell.angle_alpha   90.00
_cell.angle_beta   90.00
_cell.angle_gamma   90.00
#
_symmetry.space_group_name_H-M   'P 1'
#
loop_
_entity.id
_entity.type
_entity.pdbx_description
1 polymer ?
#
loop_
_entity_poly.entity_id
_entity_poly.type
_entity_poly.pdbx_seq_one_letter_code
_entity_poly.pdbx_strand_id
1 'polypeptide(L)'
;MSFIEVKNFSFSYDENNIINDLSFNANEGEFVLLSGKSGCGKTTFLKHFKSILRPFGKISGRIFVDNKDILSADYEENQSEIAYIDQSYDNQIVTDYVWHDLAFPLENSGLSNNEIKRRVSETASFFGIENLFRRKTNALSGGEKQILNLASFMTLHPKLIILDEPLSELSPISRERLINIIVKINKELGVTIIMAEHYIDDILPYVNKMVYIDADKEKEFIGDIDNLHLSDMDERLFSIQGILFKKFLNDNRFCNLVKDYTFPRDINAGRKIIRKCNDNLLDLRKNNNDGNVEEENVNKKSANKNNANRKNNIENNKEKILNICDAWFSYEDEHILKGLNLSVTKNEIYFILGDNGTGKSTLLKCIAGINSISAGTIKKHGKISMMPQNPEILFTKETVKEEIETLNYQTKSDVDKNRILEIFDLKDKLDVHPYDLSGGEKQKLGILLLLLCDADILLLDEPSKGLDNISKEMLGKLFLYLKSINKTLIIVSHDIEFCVNFGDKCALLFDGELVGEDEVKNFFNNNNFYTTKATRLTKNIINNLVTLDDICDYFGLEKNTNNDFIYHDKNGENFIYNDKNGKNFIYNDKNGNDKLNDNSDENKKIFYYDMYGKKLNLIMDLLIFVIIPLTIYFGYAVLKDEKYFFISLLVLFEGLIPPFILFEKSKLTVREIVLIAIIIAFCVAGRMAFYMFPQFKPVAAIVILSGAYLGKNNGFIIGSITMFVSNIIFAHGPWTPWQMFAMGLVGYLAGLIFMNKKYNGNVYLQMITGFVLVTFVYGVIMNFSTLLLSHIEVNKKTICSYLLTGFPLDVIHAFSTIIFILLLSKYFYKRLNRIKTRYLIPARKIT
;
A
#
# COMPACT_ATOMS: atom_id res chain seq x y z
N MET A 1 32.94 6.57 22.49
CA MET A 1 32.90 5.70 21.29
C MET A 1 31.47 5.74 20.77
N SER A 2 31.28 5.89 19.47
CA SER A 2 29.94 5.91 18.86
C SER A 2 29.31 4.52 18.97
N PHE A 3 28.05 4.47 19.41
CA PHE A 3 27.27 3.23 19.48
C PHE A 3 26.84 2.78 18.07
N ILE A 4 26.55 3.73 17.19
CA ILE A 4 26.24 3.50 15.76
C ILE A 4 27.28 4.24 14.93
N GLU A 5 27.85 3.56 13.94
CA GLU A 5 28.78 4.17 12.99
C GLU A 5 28.49 3.65 11.57
N VAL A 6 28.00 4.53 10.71
CA VAL A 6 27.74 4.27 9.28
C VAL A 6 28.89 4.89 8.49
N LYS A 7 29.55 4.09 7.66
CA LYS A 7 30.73 4.49 6.87
C LYS A 7 30.49 4.23 5.39
N ASN A 8 30.39 5.30 4.61
CA ASN A 8 30.36 5.29 3.15
C ASN A 8 29.33 4.30 2.60
N PHE A 9 28.15 4.26 3.23
CA PHE A 9 27.13 3.27 2.93
C PHE A 9 26.42 3.64 1.63
N SER A 10 26.45 2.72 0.66
CA SER A 10 25.71 2.86 -0.60
C SER A 10 24.95 1.58 -0.91
N PHE A 11 23.77 1.75 -1.53
CA PHE A 11 22.91 0.63 -1.89
C PHE A 11 22.23 0.84 -3.25
N SER A 12 22.18 -0.24 -4.05
CA SER A 12 21.42 -0.31 -5.30
C SER A 12 20.64 -1.62 -5.42
N TYR A 13 19.36 -1.57 -5.80
CA TYR A 13 18.59 -2.79 -6.15
C TYR A 13 19.07 -3.37 -7.50
N ASP A 14 19.56 -2.53 -8.42
CA ASP A 14 20.12 -2.89 -9.74
C ASP A 14 21.20 -1.86 -10.18
N GLU A 15 21.06 -1.22 -11.35
CA GLU A 15 21.88 -0.09 -11.83
C GLU A 15 21.42 1.27 -11.26
N ASN A 16 20.23 1.32 -10.67
CA ASN A 16 19.71 2.50 -10.00
C ASN A 16 20.26 2.56 -8.56
N ASN A 17 21.19 3.47 -8.33
CA ASN A 17 21.65 3.81 -6.99
C ASN A 17 20.54 4.53 -6.23
N ILE A 18 20.27 4.07 -5.00
CA ILE A 18 19.21 4.62 -4.15
C ILE A 18 19.81 5.44 -3.01
N ILE A 19 20.90 4.93 -2.44
CA ILE A 19 21.65 5.61 -1.38
C ILE A 19 23.10 5.67 -1.85
N ASN A 20 23.72 6.84 -1.74
CA ASN A 20 25.08 7.10 -2.20
C ASN A 20 25.91 7.71 -1.06
N ASP A 21 26.89 6.94 -0.56
CA ASP A 21 27.97 7.38 0.34
C ASP A 21 27.56 7.88 1.74
N LEU A 22 26.50 7.30 2.30
CA LEU A 22 25.96 7.70 3.61
C LEU A 22 26.91 7.45 4.76
N SER A 23 27.25 8.51 5.51
CA SER A 23 28.23 8.43 6.59
C SER A 23 27.85 9.26 7.82
N PHE A 24 27.42 8.63 8.91
CA PHE A 24 27.16 9.33 10.18
C PHE A 24 27.47 8.45 11.39
N ASN A 25 27.59 9.06 12.56
CA ASN A 25 27.72 8.35 13.83
C ASN A 25 26.62 8.75 14.80
N ALA A 26 26.34 7.92 15.79
CA ALA A 26 25.48 8.25 16.93
C ALA A 26 26.00 7.61 18.21
N ASN A 27 25.89 8.31 19.34
CA ASN A 27 26.24 7.77 20.65
C ASN A 27 25.08 6.98 21.26
N GLU A 28 25.37 6.18 22.29
CA GLU A 28 24.35 5.44 23.03
C GLU A 28 23.34 6.40 23.66
N GLY A 29 22.05 6.09 23.52
CA GLY A 29 20.96 6.93 24.00
C GLY A 29 20.64 8.15 23.13
N GLU A 30 21.34 8.38 22.01
CA GLU A 30 20.96 9.43 21.06
C GLU A 30 19.68 9.07 20.30
N PHE A 31 18.88 10.10 20.04
CA PHE A 31 17.74 10.04 19.15
C PHE A 31 18.10 10.65 17.79
N VAL A 32 18.20 9.80 16.76
CA VAL A 32 18.50 10.16 15.38
C VAL A 32 17.22 10.19 14.54
N LEU A 33 16.99 11.30 13.83
CA LEU A 33 15.90 11.47 12.88
C LEU A 33 16.41 11.34 11.44
N LEU A 34 15.79 10.47 10.66
CA LEU A 34 15.97 10.37 9.22
C LEU A 34 14.85 11.12 8.50
N SER A 35 15.22 12.05 7.63
CA SER A 35 14.30 12.84 6.82
C SER A 35 14.67 12.77 5.34
N GLY A 36 13.69 13.00 4.47
CA GLY A 36 13.86 12.89 3.02
C GLY A 36 12.52 12.79 2.29
N LYS A 37 12.52 13.07 0.98
CA LYS A 37 11.34 12.91 0.10
C LYS A 37 10.83 11.47 0.12
N SER A 38 9.58 11.25 -0.29
CA SER A 38 9.11 9.88 -0.48
C SER A 38 9.92 9.18 -1.58
N GLY A 39 10.30 7.93 -1.38
CA GLY A 39 11.10 7.16 -2.34
C GLY A 39 12.62 7.41 -2.32
N CYS A 40 13.16 8.27 -1.44
CA CYS A 40 14.61 8.52 -1.35
C CYS A 40 15.43 7.38 -0.69
N GLY A 41 14.77 6.31 -0.22
CA GLY A 41 15.45 5.14 0.35
C GLY A 41 15.53 5.07 1.88
N LYS A 42 14.80 5.90 2.65
CA LYS A 42 14.74 5.83 4.14
C LYS A 42 14.43 4.41 4.66
N THR A 43 13.31 3.83 4.25
CA THR A 43 12.93 2.45 4.59
C THR A 43 13.98 1.43 4.15
N THR A 44 14.54 1.61 2.94
CA THR A 44 15.60 0.76 2.42
C THR A 44 16.83 0.80 3.34
N PHE A 45 17.26 1.99 3.76
CA PHE A 45 18.36 2.17 4.71
C PHE A 45 18.06 1.52 6.07
N LEU A 46 16.90 1.80 6.64
CA LEU A 46 16.49 1.25 7.94
C LEU A 46 16.48 -0.29 7.96
N LYS A 47 16.02 -0.91 6.86
CA LYS A 47 16.02 -2.38 6.72
C LYS A 47 17.40 -3.01 6.75
N HIS A 48 18.48 -2.27 6.47
CA HIS A 48 19.85 -2.84 6.52
C HIS A 48 20.34 -3.11 7.95
N PHE A 49 19.71 -2.49 8.95
CA PHE A 49 20.04 -2.75 10.35
C PHE A 49 19.57 -4.11 10.87
N LYS A 50 18.59 -4.72 10.20
CA LYS A 50 18.06 -6.05 10.54
C LYS A 50 18.42 -7.02 9.42
N SER A 51 19.24 -8.02 9.69
CA SER A 51 19.78 -8.90 8.65
C SER A 51 18.67 -9.60 7.85
N ILE A 52 17.59 -10.00 8.54
CA ILE A 52 16.46 -10.71 7.96
C ILE A 52 15.55 -9.84 7.08
N LEU A 53 15.57 -8.51 7.25
CA LEU A 53 14.79 -7.56 6.46
C LEU A 53 15.60 -6.95 5.31
N ARG A 54 16.90 -7.27 5.24
CA ARG A 54 17.82 -6.65 4.30
C ARG A 54 17.38 -6.91 2.86
N PRO A 55 17.24 -5.86 2.04
CA PRO A 55 16.92 -6.03 0.64
C PRO A 55 18.07 -6.68 -0.13
N PHE A 56 17.73 -7.44 -1.18
CA PHE A 56 18.73 -7.95 -2.12
C PHE A 56 19.20 -6.83 -3.05
N GLY A 57 20.51 -6.63 -3.15
CA GLY A 57 21.12 -5.59 -3.99
C GLY A 57 22.64 -5.52 -3.84
N LYS A 58 23.28 -4.55 -4.51
CA LYS A 58 24.70 -4.26 -4.31
C LYS A 58 24.85 -3.31 -3.13
N ILE A 59 25.69 -3.71 -2.17
CA ILE A 59 26.00 -2.94 -0.97
C ILE A 59 27.48 -2.57 -1.00
N SER A 60 27.79 -1.30 -0.69
CA SER A 60 29.15 -0.86 -0.35
C SER A 60 29.14 -0.08 0.95
N GLY A 61 30.30 0.01 1.61
CA GLY A 61 30.42 0.63 2.93
C GLY A 61 30.20 -0.36 4.08
N ARG A 62 30.11 0.17 5.31
CA ARG A 62 29.95 -0.62 6.54
C ARG A 62 29.00 0.06 7.52
N ILE A 63 28.27 -0.74 8.29
CA ILE A 63 27.45 -0.27 9.41
C ILE A 63 27.91 -1.00 10.66
N PHE A 64 28.31 -0.24 11.68
CA PHE A 64 28.67 -0.77 12.98
C PHE A 64 27.61 -0.43 14.01
N VAL A 65 27.20 -1.41 14.80
CA VAL A 65 26.35 -1.25 15.98
C VAL A 65 27.02 -1.93 17.16
N ASP A 66 27.23 -1.21 18.26
CA ASP A 66 27.97 -1.70 19.43
C ASP A 66 29.36 -2.28 19.05
N ASN A 67 30.06 -1.56 18.15
CA ASN A 67 31.34 -1.96 17.53
C ASN A 67 31.32 -3.26 16.67
N LYS A 68 30.16 -3.85 16.40
CA LYS A 68 30.01 -5.02 15.53
C LYS A 68 29.60 -4.59 14.12
N ASP A 69 30.30 -5.07 13.10
CA ASP A 69 29.91 -4.85 11.70
C ASP A 69 28.71 -5.72 11.35
N ILE A 70 27.52 -5.12 11.30
CA ILE A 70 26.26 -5.83 11.06
C ILE A 70 26.07 -6.24 9.60
N LEU A 71 26.90 -5.72 8.69
CA LEU A 71 26.88 -6.10 7.27
C LEU A 71 27.79 -7.30 6.97
N SER A 72 28.65 -7.68 7.91
CA SER A 72 29.58 -8.80 7.76
C SER A 72 28.86 -10.16 7.69
N ALA A 73 29.46 -11.12 6.98
CA ALA A 73 28.94 -12.48 6.86
C ALA A 73 29.00 -13.27 8.17
N ASP A 74 29.91 -12.88 9.07
CA ASP A 74 30.14 -13.52 10.37
C ASP A 74 29.24 -12.94 11.48
N TYR A 75 28.37 -11.97 11.16
CA TYR A 75 27.48 -11.36 12.13
C TYR A 75 26.32 -12.29 12.48
N GLU A 76 26.41 -12.92 13.66
CA GLU A 76 25.28 -13.59 14.28
C GLU A 76 24.38 -12.55 14.96
N GLU A 77 23.23 -12.27 14.34
CA GLU A 77 22.30 -11.27 14.86
C GLU A 77 21.64 -11.76 16.16
N ASN A 78 21.94 -11.08 17.27
CA ASN A 78 21.13 -11.22 18.47
C ASN A 78 19.79 -10.52 18.25
N GLN A 79 18.73 -11.31 18.00
CA GLN A 79 17.41 -10.79 17.64
C GLN A 79 16.85 -9.78 18.65
N SER A 80 17.26 -9.87 19.92
CA SER A 80 16.82 -8.99 21.01
C SER A 80 17.51 -7.63 21.08
N GLU A 81 18.67 -7.43 20.44
CA GLU A 81 19.45 -6.19 20.58
C GLU A 81 18.88 -5.03 19.75
N ILE A 82 18.34 -5.32 18.56
CA ILE A 82 17.80 -4.34 17.61
C ILE A 82 16.33 -4.65 17.34
N ALA A 83 15.44 -3.74 17.75
CA ALA A 83 14.02 -3.78 17.40
C ALA A 83 13.77 -2.97 16.12
N TYR A 84 13.02 -3.54 15.17
CA TYR A 84 12.58 -2.86 13.96
C TYR A 84 11.06 -2.80 13.93
N ILE A 85 10.50 -1.59 13.86
CA ILE A 85 9.08 -1.34 13.79
C ILE A 85 8.77 -0.81 12.40
N ASP A 86 7.97 -1.61 11.69
CA ASP A 86 7.62 -1.36 10.29
C ASP A 86 6.53 -0.28 10.18
N GLN A 87 6.47 0.36 9.01
CA GLN A 87 5.44 1.36 8.69
C GLN A 87 4.04 0.77 8.78
N SER A 88 3.89 -0.49 8.36
CA SER A 88 2.64 -1.25 8.44
C SER A 88 2.61 -2.12 9.69
N TYR A 89 2.22 -1.54 10.83
CA TYR A 89 2.14 -2.25 12.12
C TYR A 89 1.26 -3.51 12.09
N ASP A 90 0.23 -3.56 11.23
CA ASP A 90 -0.62 -4.73 11.05
C ASP A 90 0.15 -5.97 10.56
N ASN A 91 1.32 -5.79 9.92
CA ASN A 91 2.16 -6.89 9.47
C ASN A 91 2.97 -7.55 10.61
N GLN A 92 3.10 -6.86 11.76
CA GLN A 92 3.93 -7.30 12.88
C GLN A 92 3.13 -7.79 14.07
N ILE A 93 1.83 -7.49 14.13
CA ILE A 93 0.90 -8.04 15.13
C ILE A 93 0.49 -9.43 14.65
N VAL A 94 0.80 -10.47 15.45
CA VAL A 94 0.67 -11.87 14.99
C VAL A 94 -0.46 -12.59 15.71
N THR A 95 -0.79 -12.19 16.93
CA THR A 95 -1.71 -12.94 17.80
C THR A 95 -3.08 -12.28 17.92
N ASP A 96 -4.06 -13.06 18.39
CA ASP A 96 -5.45 -12.60 18.53
C ASP A 96 -5.69 -11.64 19.70
N TYR A 97 -4.82 -11.66 20.72
CA TYR A 97 -5.02 -10.93 21.98
C TYR A 97 -3.79 -10.12 22.36
N VAL A 98 -4.02 -8.93 22.91
CA VAL A 98 -2.96 -7.97 23.29
C VAL A 98 -1.89 -8.61 24.18
N TRP A 99 -2.30 -9.27 25.28
CA TRP A 99 -1.33 -9.90 26.20
C TRP A 99 -0.51 -11.02 25.54
N HIS A 100 -1.08 -11.73 24.58
CA HIS A 100 -0.40 -12.82 23.88
C HIS A 100 0.63 -12.23 22.89
N ASP A 101 0.30 -11.11 22.26
CA ASP A 101 1.20 -10.40 21.36
C ASP A 101 2.41 -9.83 22.09
N LEU A 102 2.22 -9.36 23.33
CA LEU A 102 3.31 -8.95 24.21
C LEU A 102 4.17 -10.15 24.66
N ALA A 103 3.57 -11.33 24.86
CA ALA A 103 4.29 -12.51 25.30
C ALA A 103 5.08 -13.18 24.16
N PHE A 104 4.59 -13.07 22.92
CA PHE A 104 5.10 -13.80 21.76
C PHE A 104 6.62 -13.64 21.51
N PRO A 105 7.23 -12.44 21.57
CA PRO A 105 8.67 -12.30 21.42
C PRO A 105 9.48 -13.01 22.52
N LEU A 106 8.96 -13.03 23.75
CA LEU A 106 9.60 -13.66 24.90
C LEU A 106 9.50 -15.19 24.84
N GLU A 107 8.36 -15.71 24.36
CA GLU A 107 8.17 -17.14 24.12
C GLU A 107 9.13 -17.66 23.04
N ASN A 108 9.29 -16.90 21.94
CA ASN A 108 10.25 -17.22 20.88
C ASN A 108 11.71 -17.17 21.37
N SER A 109 11.97 -16.36 22.41
CA SER A 109 13.28 -16.29 23.08
C SER A 109 13.48 -17.40 24.13
N GLY A 110 12.48 -18.26 24.37
CA GLY A 110 12.57 -19.40 25.27
C GLY A 110 12.54 -19.06 26.77
N LEU A 111 11.96 -17.91 27.15
CA LEU A 111 11.91 -17.49 28.56
C LEU A 111 10.91 -18.31 29.39
N SER A 112 11.12 -18.33 30.71
CA SER A 112 10.18 -18.99 31.63
C SER A 112 8.86 -18.23 31.75
N ASN A 113 7.76 -18.95 32.00
CA ASN A 113 6.42 -18.36 32.19
C ASN A 113 6.37 -17.26 33.27
N ASN A 114 7.15 -17.40 34.35
CA ASN A 114 7.19 -16.39 35.40
C ASN A 114 7.85 -15.09 34.91
N GLU A 115 8.91 -15.22 34.12
CA GLU A 115 9.59 -14.06 33.56
C GLU A 115 8.79 -13.39 32.45
N ILE A 116 8.14 -14.17 31.59
CA ILE A 116 7.19 -13.68 30.59
C ILE A 116 6.11 -12.84 31.27
N LYS A 117 5.43 -13.41 32.28
CA LYS A 117 4.37 -12.69 33.01
C LYS A 117 4.86 -11.39 33.63
N ARG A 118 6.06 -11.39 34.22
CA ARG A 118 6.66 -10.17 34.81
C ARG A 118 6.88 -9.10 33.75
N ARG A 119 7.62 -9.41 32.68
CA ARG A 119 7.95 -8.44 31.62
C ARG A 119 6.71 -7.94 30.90
N VAL A 120 5.78 -8.83 30.55
CA VAL A 120 4.51 -8.45 29.90
C VAL A 120 3.70 -7.50 30.78
N SER A 121 3.64 -7.73 32.09
CA SER A 121 2.89 -6.88 33.03
C SER A 121 3.56 -5.51 33.21
N GLU A 122 4.89 -5.49 33.34
CA GLU A 122 5.69 -4.27 33.43
C GLU A 122 5.55 -3.41 32.17
N THR A 123 5.71 -4.02 31.00
CA THR A 123 5.54 -3.35 29.70
C THR A 123 4.11 -2.84 29.53
N ALA A 124 3.09 -3.65 29.80
CA ALA A 124 1.70 -3.20 29.70
C ALA A 124 1.41 -1.97 30.57
N SER A 125 2.02 -1.89 31.76
CA SER A 125 1.87 -0.74 32.64
C SER A 125 2.67 0.48 32.20
N PHE A 126 3.91 0.29 31.73
CA PHE A 126 4.73 1.38 31.21
C PHE A 126 4.06 2.10 30.03
N PHE A 127 3.38 1.34 29.17
CA PHE A 127 2.68 1.84 27.98
C PHE A 127 1.23 2.30 28.26
N GLY A 128 0.70 2.06 29.46
CA GLY A 128 -0.67 2.43 29.84
C GLY A 128 -1.74 1.72 29.01
N ILE A 129 -1.53 0.41 28.74
CA ILE A 129 -2.42 -0.44 27.93
C ILE A 129 -3.10 -1.55 28.75
N GLU A 130 -3.18 -1.40 30.07
CA GLU A 130 -3.79 -2.40 30.97
C GLU A 130 -5.27 -2.66 30.62
N ASN A 131 -6.01 -1.62 30.23
CA ASN A 131 -7.41 -1.73 29.80
C ASN A 131 -7.57 -2.48 28.46
N LEU A 132 -6.50 -2.55 27.66
CA LEU A 132 -6.48 -3.27 26.39
C LEU A 132 -5.98 -4.70 26.54
N PHE A 133 -5.37 -5.03 27.68
CA PHE A 133 -4.62 -6.26 27.90
C PHE A 133 -5.37 -7.55 27.49
N ARG A 134 -6.69 -7.60 27.73
CA ARG A 134 -7.54 -8.75 27.39
C ARG A 134 -8.38 -8.57 26.12
N ARG A 135 -8.24 -7.45 25.41
CA ARG A 135 -8.95 -7.20 24.16
C ARG A 135 -8.34 -7.99 23.01
N LYS A 136 -9.14 -8.18 21.97
CA LYS A 136 -8.66 -8.73 20.71
C LYS A 136 -7.90 -7.67 19.90
N THR A 137 -6.81 -8.05 19.27
CA THR A 137 -5.95 -7.15 18.46
C THR A 137 -6.71 -6.50 17.30
N ASN A 138 -7.63 -7.23 16.67
CA ASN A 138 -8.45 -6.71 15.57
C ASN A 138 -9.49 -5.67 16.00
N ALA A 139 -9.81 -5.57 17.29
CA ALA A 139 -10.74 -4.60 17.83
C ALA A 139 -10.06 -3.29 18.27
N LEU A 140 -8.72 -3.23 18.19
CA LEU A 140 -7.95 -2.04 18.52
C LEU A 140 -7.99 -1.02 17.39
N SER A 141 -8.02 0.26 17.75
CA SER A 141 -7.78 1.37 16.83
C SER A 141 -6.34 1.34 16.30
N GLY A 142 -6.07 2.00 15.16
CA GLY A 142 -4.72 2.05 14.59
C GLY A 142 -3.65 2.60 15.54
N GLY A 143 -3.99 3.65 16.31
CA GLY A 143 -3.08 4.19 17.33
C GLY A 143 -2.82 3.21 18.47
N GLU A 144 -3.83 2.48 18.93
CA GLU A 144 -3.66 1.44 19.96
C GLU A 144 -2.82 0.26 19.44
N LYS A 145 -3.02 -0.16 18.19
CA LYS A 145 -2.22 -1.19 17.54
C LYS A 145 -0.75 -0.81 17.45
N GLN A 146 -0.46 0.45 17.15
CA GLN A 146 0.91 0.94 17.04
C GLN A 146 1.61 0.99 18.40
N ILE A 147 0.89 1.42 19.44
CA ILE A 147 1.36 1.35 20.83
C ILE A 147 1.62 -0.11 21.24
N LEU A 148 0.71 -1.04 20.89
CA LEU A 148 0.90 -2.47 21.14
C LEU A 148 2.14 -3.01 20.42
N ASN A 149 2.34 -2.68 19.15
CA ASN A 149 3.47 -3.15 18.37
C ASN A 149 4.81 -2.68 19.00
N LEU A 150 4.92 -1.39 19.34
CA LEU A 150 6.07 -0.86 20.06
C LEU A 150 6.26 -1.53 21.43
N ALA A 151 5.17 -1.75 22.18
CA ALA A 151 5.21 -2.43 23.46
C ALA A 151 5.72 -3.88 23.34
N SER A 152 5.24 -4.62 22.33
CA SER A 152 5.64 -6.01 22.10
C SER A 152 7.16 -6.13 21.92
N PHE A 153 7.76 -5.31 21.05
CA PHE A 153 9.21 -5.30 20.89
C PHE A 153 9.96 -4.82 22.13
N MET A 154 9.40 -3.91 22.91
CA MET A 154 10.02 -3.44 24.15
C MET A 154 10.10 -4.49 25.25
N THR A 155 9.33 -5.57 25.17
CA THR A 155 9.47 -6.71 26.10
C THR A 155 10.85 -7.38 26.02
N LEU A 156 11.51 -7.28 24.86
CA LEU A 156 12.86 -7.81 24.63
C LEU A 156 13.97 -6.95 25.26
N HIS A 157 13.66 -5.72 25.71
CA HIS A 157 14.62 -4.71 26.16
C HIS A 157 15.73 -4.42 25.13
N PRO A 158 15.37 -3.95 23.92
CA PRO A 158 16.35 -3.64 22.88
C PRO A 158 17.25 -2.46 23.27
N LYS A 159 18.50 -2.48 22.80
CA LYS A 159 19.44 -1.34 22.93
C LYS A 159 19.23 -0.28 21.83
N LEU A 160 18.75 -0.73 20.67
CA LEU A 160 18.46 0.09 19.50
C LEU A 160 17.03 -0.17 19.03
N ILE A 161 16.25 0.89 18.86
CA ILE A 161 14.94 0.84 18.21
C ILE A 161 15.02 1.59 16.88
N ILE A 162 14.51 0.93 15.85
CA ILE A 162 14.36 1.49 14.51
C ILE A 162 12.87 1.65 14.24
N LEU A 163 12.47 2.87 13.93
CA LEU A 163 11.10 3.27 13.70
C LEU A 163 10.95 3.76 12.26
N ASP A 164 10.21 3.04 11.42
CA ASP A 164 9.94 3.46 10.05
C ASP A 164 8.56 4.14 9.95
N GLU A 165 8.54 5.46 9.96
CA GLU A 165 7.34 6.31 9.86
C GLU A 165 6.20 5.96 10.84
N PRO A 166 6.47 5.77 12.14
CA PRO A 166 5.45 5.37 13.11
C PRO A 166 4.41 6.46 13.43
N LEU A 167 4.53 7.70 12.94
CA LEU A 167 3.54 8.75 13.17
C LEU A 167 2.53 8.88 12.02
N SER A 168 2.76 8.12 10.95
CA SER A 168 1.87 8.07 9.79
C SER A 168 0.49 7.56 10.17
N GLU A 169 -0.55 8.14 9.55
CA GLU A 169 -1.95 7.74 9.71
C GLU A 169 -2.57 7.96 11.10
N LEU A 170 -1.84 8.61 12.02
CA LEU A 170 -2.33 8.96 13.35
C LEU A 170 -2.98 10.35 13.38
N SER A 171 -4.07 10.45 14.13
CA SER A 171 -4.64 11.74 14.52
C SER A 171 -3.67 12.53 15.40
N PRO A 172 -3.77 13.88 15.47
CA PRO A 172 -2.86 14.70 16.27
C PRO A 172 -2.71 14.25 17.73
N ILE A 173 -3.83 13.83 18.36
CA ILE A 173 -3.86 13.37 19.75
C ILE A 173 -3.13 12.02 19.90
N SER A 174 -3.40 11.08 18.99
CA SER A 174 -2.78 9.75 19.01
C SER A 174 -1.27 9.84 18.75
N ARG A 175 -0.88 10.74 17.84
CA ARG A 175 0.51 11.02 17.52
C ARG A 175 1.27 11.57 18.73
N GLU A 176 0.72 12.57 19.41
CA GLU A 176 1.31 13.15 20.62
C GLU A 176 1.50 12.08 21.70
N ARG A 177 0.50 11.20 21.90
CA ARG A 177 0.62 10.08 22.83
C ARG A 177 1.78 9.15 22.47
N LEU A 178 1.92 8.76 21.21
CA LEU A 178 2.99 7.88 20.75
C LEU A 178 4.37 8.54 20.86
N ILE A 179 4.50 9.81 20.48
CA ILE A 179 5.73 10.60 20.67
C ILE A 179 6.14 10.61 22.14
N ASN A 180 5.22 10.89 23.06
CA ASN A 180 5.52 10.91 24.48
C ASN A 180 6.05 9.56 24.99
N ILE A 181 5.52 8.44 24.49
CA ILE A 181 6.02 7.10 24.80
C ILE A 181 7.42 6.89 24.24
N ILE A 182 7.68 7.24 22.98
CA ILE A 182 9.00 7.12 22.33
C ILE A 182 10.05 7.95 23.10
N VAL A 183 9.70 9.19 23.47
CA VAL A 183 10.55 10.08 24.25
C VAL A 183 10.83 9.50 25.63
N LYS A 184 9.82 8.92 26.28
CA LYS A 184 9.97 8.25 27.57
C LYS A 184 10.94 7.06 27.46
N ILE A 185 10.82 6.25 26.41
CA ILE A 185 11.74 5.13 26.15
C ILE A 185 13.17 5.64 25.98
N ASN A 186 13.39 6.67 25.17
CA ASN A 186 14.73 7.22 24.97
C ASN A 186 15.32 7.83 26.25
N LYS A 187 14.57 8.69 26.94
CA LYS A 187 15.09 9.47 28.08
C LYS A 187 15.14 8.70 29.40
N GLU A 188 14.18 7.82 29.67
CA GLU A 188 14.12 7.08 30.95
C GLU A 188 14.82 5.73 30.87
N LEU A 189 14.77 5.05 29.72
CA LEU A 189 15.39 3.73 29.56
C LEU A 189 16.76 3.78 28.87
N GLY A 190 17.17 4.95 28.35
CA GLY A 190 18.48 5.14 27.70
C GLY A 190 18.61 4.45 26.34
N VAL A 191 17.49 4.07 25.73
CA VAL A 191 17.48 3.32 24.46
C VAL A 191 17.83 4.25 23.30
N THR A 192 18.73 3.81 22.42
CA THR A 192 19.10 4.55 21.20
C THR A 192 17.97 4.41 20.17
N ILE A 193 17.58 5.50 19.51
CA ILE A 193 16.48 5.49 18.54
C ILE A 193 16.94 6.03 17.20
N ILE A 194 16.66 5.30 16.12
CA ILE A 194 16.67 5.84 14.75
C ILE A 194 15.25 5.83 14.23
N MET A 195 14.74 6.99 13.81
CA MET A 195 13.36 7.14 13.36
C MET A 195 13.31 7.84 12.01
N ALA A 196 12.66 7.24 11.01
CA ALA A 196 12.29 7.92 9.78
C ALA A 196 10.93 8.57 9.96
N GLU A 197 10.79 9.84 9.59
CA GLU A 197 9.52 10.56 9.71
C GLU A 197 9.29 11.62 8.64
N HIS A 198 8.01 11.94 8.45
CA HIS A 198 7.55 13.07 7.65
C HIS A 198 7.07 14.25 8.51
N TYR A 199 6.60 13.99 9.73
CA TYR A 199 6.14 15.01 10.67
C TYR A 199 7.30 15.53 11.54
N ILE A 200 8.34 16.06 10.89
CA ILE A 200 9.60 16.49 11.53
C ILE A 200 9.33 17.39 12.73
N ASP A 201 8.44 18.38 12.60
CA ASP A 201 8.21 19.39 13.63
C ASP A 201 7.73 18.82 14.97
N ASP A 202 7.01 17.69 14.94
CA ASP A 202 6.40 17.12 16.14
C ASP A 202 7.47 16.35 16.96
N ILE A 203 8.51 15.82 16.28
CA ILE A 203 9.59 15.04 16.91
C ILE A 203 10.86 15.86 17.16
N LEU A 204 11.09 16.93 16.40
CA LEU A 204 12.27 17.78 16.46
C LEU A 204 12.69 18.27 17.86
N PRO A 205 11.77 18.57 18.82
CA PRO A 205 12.15 18.90 20.20
C PRO A 205 12.98 17.84 20.92
N TYR A 206 12.90 16.59 20.49
CA TYR A 206 13.45 15.43 21.20
C TYR A 206 14.64 14.80 20.51
N VAL A 207 14.92 15.20 19.27
CA VAL A 207 15.97 14.62 18.44
C VAL A 207 17.31 15.28 18.77
N ASN A 208 18.37 14.47 18.83
CA ASN A 208 19.74 14.95 18.97
C ASN A 208 20.38 15.21 17.60
N LYS A 209 20.17 14.29 16.64
CA LYS A 209 20.82 14.32 15.33
C LYS A 209 19.81 14.15 14.20
N MET A 210 19.93 14.96 13.15
CA MET A 210 19.12 14.84 11.94
C MET A 210 19.99 14.45 10.75
N VAL A 211 19.54 13.44 10.00
CA VAL A 211 20.17 12.94 8.78
C VAL A 211 19.15 13.10 7.65
N TYR A 212 19.49 13.91 6.65
CA TYR A 212 18.66 14.10 5.47
C TYR A 212 19.21 13.35 4.26
N ILE A 213 18.35 12.56 3.62
CA ILE A 213 18.65 11.77 2.41
C ILE A 213 17.99 12.44 1.20
N ASP A 214 18.79 12.87 0.22
CA ASP A 214 18.32 13.38 -1.08
C ASP A 214 18.60 12.36 -2.18
N ALA A 215 17.60 12.08 -3.02
CA ALA A 215 17.73 11.14 -4.13
C ALA A 215 18.46 11.76 -5.34
N ASP A 216 18.47 13.10 -5.45
CA ASP A 216 18.89 13.77 -6.68
C ASP A 216 20.36 14.25 -6.70
N LYS A 217 21.09 14.37 -5.57
CA LYS A 217 22.48 14.90 -5.52
C LYS A 217 23.32 14.51 -4.27
N GLU A 218 24.65 14.64 -4.41
CA GLU A 218 25.80 14.51 -3.49
C GLU A 218 25.74 15.27 -2.14
N LYS A 219 24.58 15.78 -1.70
CA LYS A 219 24.49 16.59 -0.46
C LYS A 219 23.74 15.84 0.61
N GLU A 220 24.49 15.15 1.44
CA GLU A 220 24.03 14.68 2.72
C GLU A 220 24.09 15.83 3.71
N PHE A 221 22.95 16.17 4.31
CA PHE A 221 22.95 17.04 5.47
C PHE A 221 22.92 16.17 6.71
N ILE A 222 24.04 16.17 7.44
CA ILE A 222 24.17 15.52 8.74
C ILE A 222 24.45 16.63 9.73
N GLY A 223 23.43 17.01 10.49
CA GLY A 223 23.52 18.06 11.48
C GLY A 223 23.26 17.50 12.87
N ASP A 224 24.19 17.78 13.78
CA ASP A 224 23.84 17.82 15.19
C ASP A 224 22.88 19.00 15.38
N ILE A 225 21.67 18.72 15.84
CA ILE A 225 20.61 19.74 15.96
C ILE A 225 21.02 20.79 17.01
N ASP A 226 21.90 20.44 17.96
CA ASP A 226 22.47 21.35 18.96
C ASP A 226 23.35 22.45 18.34
N ASN A 227 23.98 22.20 17.19
CA ASN A 227 24.94 23.12 16.56
C ASN A 227 24.49 23.61 15.17
N LEU A 228 23.20 23.46 14.89
CA LEU A 228 22.60 23.69 13.59
C LEU A 228 22.31 25.18 13.36
N HIS A 229 23.07 25.86 12.50
CA HIS A 229 22.76 27.23 12.11
C HIS A 229 21.68 27.28 11.02
N LEU A 230 20.71 28.20 11.19
CA LEU A 230 19.62 28.44 10.24
C LEU A 230 20.10 28.82 8.82
N SER A 231 21.34 29.32 8.68
CA SER A 231 21.94 29.74 7.41
C SER A 231 22.38 28.57 6.52
N ASP A 232 22.68 27.41 7.10
CA ASP A 232 23.44 26.35 6.43
C ASP A 232 22.53 25.33 5.70
N MET A 233 21.23 25.63 5.62
CA MET A 233 20.20 24.63 5.39
C MET A 233 19.15 25.08 4.37
N ASP A 234 18.66 24.13 3.59
CA ASP A 234 17.59 24.30 2.58
C ASP A 234 16.22 24.54 3.26
N GLU A 235 15.36 25.38 2.66
CA GLU A 235 14.00 25.64 3.19
C GLU A 235 13.14 24.38 3.23
N ARG A 236 13.43 23.41 2.34
CA ARG A 236 12.74 22.12 2.27
C ARG A 236 12.98 21.23 3.50
N LEU A 237 13.95 21.55 4.34
CA LEU A 237 14.35 20.76 5.51
C LEU A 237 13.66 21.15 6.81
N PHE A 238 13.00 22.32 6.84
CA PHE A 238 12.57 22.93 8.08
C PHE A 238 11.09 22.84 8.34
N SER A 239 10.77 22.86 9.63
CA SER A 239 9.43 23.12 10.15
C SER A 239 8.92 24.51 9.75
N ILE A 240 7.62 24.73 9.92
CA ILE A 240 7.01 26.07 9.79
C ILE A 240 7.79 27.12 10.60
N GLN A 241 8.28 26.75 11.79
CA GLN A 241 9.12 27.60 12.62
C GLN A 241 10.45 27.94 11.92
N GLY A 242 11.18 26.91 11.47
CA GLY A 242 12.47 27.10 10.83
C GLY A 242 12.41 27.94 9.56
N ILE A 243 11.40 27.70 8.72
CA ILE A 243 11.15 28.50 7.50
C ILE A 243 10.89 29.96 7.88
N LEU A 244 10.04 30.20 8.88
CA LEU A 244 9.73 31.55 9.35
C LEU A 244 10.98 32.28 9.85
N PHE A 245 11.81 31.64 10.68
CA PHE A 245 13.00 32.27 11.24
C PHE A 245 14.10 32.47 10.20
N LYS A 246 14.21 31.58 9.20
CA LYS A 246 15.08 31.79 8.05
C LYS A 246 14.66 33.02 7.23
N LYS A 247 13.35 33.20 6.99
CA LYS A 247 12.83 34.42 6.35
C LYS A 247 13.13 35.68 7.17
N PHE A 248 13.00 35.61 8.50
CA PHE A 248 13.39 36.73 9.37
C PHE A 248 14.89 37.05 9.30
N LEU A 249 15.76 36.05 9.15
CA LEU A 249 17.20 36.28 8.99
C LEU A 249 17.55 36.96 7.67
N ASN A 250 16.79 36.66 6.60
CA ASN A 250 16.96 37.30 5.29
C ASN A 250 16.42 38.75 5.27
N ASP A 251 15.54 39.11 6.19
CA ASP A 251 15.00 40.47 6.29
C ASP A 251 15.87 41.36 7.19
N ASN A 252 16.39 42.45 6.62
CA ASN A 252 17.25 43.40 7.34
C ASN A 252 16.59 44.01 8.59
N ARG A 253 15.25 44.07 8.67
CA ARG A 253 14.52 44.61 9.83
C ARG A 253 14.57 43.68 11.04
N PHE A 254 14.67 42.38 10.81
CA PHE A 254 14.58 41.35 11.85
C PHE A 254 15.88 40.55 12.03
N CYS A 255 16.83 40.64 11.11
CA CYS A 255 18.08 39.88 11.13
C CYS A 255 18.80 39.95 12.48
N ASN A 256 19.06 41.17 13.00
CA ASN A 256 19.75 41.36 14.29
C ASN A 256 18.98 40.81 15.50
N LEU A 257 17.66 40.66 15.40
CA LEU A 257 16.85 40.09 16.48
C LEU A 257 16.93 38.57 16.52
N VAL A 258 17.11 37.90 15.37
CA VAL A 258 17.01 36.44 15.25
C VAL A 258 18.39 35.78 15.13
N LYS A 259 19.43 36.53 14.74
CA LYS A 259 20.80 36.03 14.52
C LYS A 259 21.43 35.35 15.72
N ASP A 260 21.14 35.82 16.93
CA ASP A 260 21.68 35.25 18.17
C ASP A 260 20.80 34.14 18.77
N TYR A 261 19.66 33.82 18.13
CA TYR A 261 18.80 32.73 18.58
C TYR A 261 19.22 31.43 17.93
N THR A 262 19.39 30.41 18.77
CA THR A 262 19.42 29.02 18.32
C THR A 262 18.09 28.65 17.69
N PHE A 263 18.13 27.74 16.72
CA PHE A 263 16.94 27.20 16.08
C PHE A 263 15.87 26.79 17.13
N PRO A 264 14.65 27.37 17.09
CA PRO A 264 13.62 27.05 18.07
C PRO A 264 13.06 25.68 17.77
N ARG A 265 13.26 24.75 18.71
CA ARG A 265 12.79 23.37 18.57
C ARG A 265 11.34 23.19 18.99
N ASP A 266 10.84 24.07 19.85
CA ASP A 266 9.50 23.98 20.40
C ASP A 266 8.70 25.29 20.23
N ILE A 267 7.39 25.18 20.46
CA ILE A 267 6.44 26.30 20.34
C ILE A 267 6.78 27.43 21.33
N ASN A 268 7.33 27.12 22.51
CA ASN A 268 7.64 28.11 23.53
C ASN A 268 8.85 28.98 23.15
N ALA A 269 9.91 28.36 22.64
CA ALA A 269 11.07 29.03 22.07
C ALA A 269 10.64 29.90 20.89
N GLY A 270 9.83 29.36 19.96
CA GLY A 270 9.28 30.11 18.84
C GLY A 270 8.45 31.33 19.29
N ARG A 271 7.58 31.17 20.29
CA ARG A 271 6.78 32.26 20.88
C ARG A 271 7.64 33.39 21.45
N LYS A 272 8.75 33.08 22.12
CA LYS A 272 9.66 34.11 22.67
C LYS A 272 10.23 34.99 21.56
N ILE A 273 10.60 34.38 20.44
CA ILE A 273 11.15 35.11 19.29
C ILE A 273 10.05 35.94 18.62
N ILE A 274 8.87 35.36 18.36
CA ILE A 274 7.74 36.09 17.75
C ILE A 274 7.32 37.30 18.59
N ARG A 275 7.29 37.18 19.93
CA ARG A 275 7.01 38.34 20.82
C ARG A 275 8.02 39.46 20.59
N LYS A 276 9.31 39.15 20.59
CA LYS A 276 10.36 40.15 20.38
C LYS A 276 10.28 40.80 18.99
N CYS A 277 10.01 40.02 17.95
CA CYS A 277 9.79 40.56 16.61
C CYS A 277 8.56 41.47 16.56
N ASN A 278 7.47 41.08 17.24
CA ASN A 278 6.24 41.86 17.30
C ASN A 278 6.44 43.19 18.06
N ASP A 279 7.12 43.16 19.20
CA ASP A 279 7.42 44.35 19.99
C ASP A 279 8.26 45.35 19.17
N ASN A 280 9.29 44.87 18.47
CA ASN A 280 10.10 45.73 17.60
C ASN A 280 9.29 46.28 16.40
N LEU A 281 8.42 45.46 15.79
CA LEU A 281 7.53 45.93 14.73
C LEU A 281 6.59 47.06 15.24
N LEU A 282 6.07 46.93 16.46
CA LEU A 282 5.23 47.95 17.09
C LEU A 282 6.02 49.22 17.40
N ASP A 283 7.27 49.10 17.86
CA ASP A 283 8.16 50.24 18.12
C ASP A 283 8.57 50.97 16.82
N LEU A 284 8.87 50.25 15.75
CA LEU A 284 9.11 50.82 14.42
C LEU A 284 7.89 51.56 13.88
N ARG A 285 6.68 51.02 14.08
CA ARG A 285 5.42 51.68 13.70
C ARG A 285 5.16 52.95 14.52
N LYS A 286 5.58 52.99 15.79
CA LYS A 286 5.50 54.19 16.64
C LYS A 286 6.53 55.25 16.24
N ASN A 287 7.78 54.86 15.96
CA ASN A 287 8.85 55.78 15.60
C ASN A 287 8.70 56.39 14.20
N ASN A 288 8.02 55.70 13.27
CA ASN A 288 7.67 56.26 11.96
C ASN A 288 6.45 57.21 12.01
N ASN A 289 5.81 57.36 13.17
CA ASN A 289 4.62 58.18 13.39
C ASN A 289 4.92 59.52 14.08
N ASP A 290 6.11 60.11 13.88
CA ASP A 290 6.31 61.55 14.06
C ASP A 290 5.76 62.29 12.81
N GLY A 291 4.43 62.40 12.77
CA GLY A 291 3.72 63.13 11.71
C GLY A 291 2.33 62.59 11.44
N ASN A 292 1.41 62.79 12.39
CA ASN A 292 -0.05 62.67 12.24
C ASN A 292 -0.56 61.37 11.60
N VAL A 293 -0.80 60.32 12.39
CA VAL A 293 -2.10 59.61 12.49
C VAL A 293 -2.08 58.78 13.78
N GLU A 294 -2.44 59.39 14.92
CA GLU A 294 -3.16 58.65 15.96
C GLU A 294 -4.66 58.90 15.74
N GLU A 295 -5.45 57.84 15.87
CA GLU A 295 -6.92 57.82 15.87
C GLU A 295 -7.70 57.86 14.53
N GLU A 296 -7.24 57.15 13.49
CA GLU A 296 -8.18 56.56 12.51
C GLU A 296 -7.71 55.16 12.12
N ASN A 297 -8.07 54.13 12.90
CA ASN A 297 -8.36 52.76 12.39
C ASN A 297 -8.83 51.77 13.48
N VAL A 298 -9.03 52.20 14.73
CA VAL A 298 -9.73 51.39 15.75
C VAL A 298 -11.21 51.78 15.93
N ASN A 299 -11.67 52.90 15.35
CA ASN A 299 -13.06 53.36 15.44
C ASN A 299 -13.82 53.53 14.09
N LYS A 300 -13.42 52.82 13.03
CA LYS A 300 -14.30 52.57 11.85
C LYS A 300 -15.00 51.20 11.94
N LYS A 301 -15.59 50.90 13.10
CA LYS A 301 -16.57 49.79 13.28
C LYS A 301 -17.87 50.23 13.98
N SER A 302 -18.09 51.53 14.15
CA SER A 302 -19.28 52.09 14.82
C SER A 302 -20.19 52.92 13.89
N ALA A 303 -19.96 52.89 12.57
CA ALA A 303 -20.85 53.46 11.57
C ALA A 303 -21.15 52.45 10.44
N ASN A 304 -21.66 51.27 10.81
CA ASN A 304 -22.35 50.40 9.84
C ASN A 304 -23.47 49.55 10.48
N LYS A 305 -24.10 50.06 11.54
CA LYS A 305 -25.30 49.46 12.15
C LYS A 305 -26.54 49.51 11.25
N ASN A 306 -26.48 50.21 10.12
CA ASN A 306 -27.54 50.21 9.10
C ASN A 306 -27.21 49.38 7.84
N ASN A 307 -26.05 48.70 7.78
CA ASN A 307 -25.74 47.71 6.73
C ASN A 307 -25.72 46.26 7.23
N ALA A 308 -25.87 46.03 8.54
CA ALA A 308 -26.07 44.70 9.11
C ALA A 308 -27.39 44.04 8.64
N ASN A 309 -28.44 44.83 8.39
CA ASN A 309 -29.70 44.31 7.84
C ASN A 309 -29.69 44.08 6.31
N ARG A 310 -28.64 44.54 5.60
CA ARG A 310 -28.49 44.27 4.15
C ARG A 310 -27.51 43.14 3.84
N LYS A 311 -26.48 42.91 4.68
CA LYS A 311 -25.60 41.74 4.55
C LYS A 311 -26.24 40.44 5.03
N ASN A 312 -27.08 40.49 6.07
CA ASN A 312 -27.82 39.31 6.55
C ASN A 312 -28.90 38.81 5.56
N ASN A 313 -29.26 39.62 4.54
CA ASN A 313 -30.18 39.21 3.48
C ASN A 313 -29.47 38.67 2.22
N ILE A 314 -28.15 38.78 2.10
CA ILE A 314 -27.38 38.27 0.95
C ILE A 314 -26.74 36.89 1.27
N GLU A 315 -26.46 36.59 2.54
CA GLU A 315 -25.91 35.28 2.95
C GLU A 315 -26.93 34.12 2.89
N ASN A 316 -28.23 34.41 2.82
CA ASN A 316 -29.29 33.39 2.79
C ASN A 316 -29.59 32.79 1.40
N ASN A 317 -28.82 33.14 0.36
CA ASN A 317 -29.11 32.68 -1.01
C ASN A 317 -27.94 31.99 -1.71
N LYS A 318 -27.00 31.39 -0.96
CA LYS A 318 -26.09 30.39 -1.55
C LYS A 318 -26.86 29.10 -1.78
N GLU A 319 -26.90 28.64 -3.03
CA GLU A 319 -27.56 27.40 -3.43
C GLU A 319 -26.93 26.21 -2.67
N LYS A 320 -27.75 25.51 -1.88
CA LYS A 320 -27.33 24.33 -1.12
C LYS A 320 -27.35 23.12 -2.03
N ILE A 321 -26.21 22.45 -2.19
CA ILE A 321 -26.08 21.28 -3.06
C ILE A 321 -26.28 19.96 -2.29
N LEU A 322 -25.97 19.96 -0.98
CA LEU A 322 -26.19 18.85 -0.07
C LEU A 322 -26.81 19.35 1.24
N ASN A 323 -27.84 18.66 1.70
CA ASN A 323 -28.47 18.92 2.99
C ASN A 323 -28.86 17.61 3.69
N ILE A 324 -28.30 17.40 4.87
CA ILE A 324 -28.55 16.25 5.75
C ILE A 324 -29.28 16.75 6.98
N CYS A 325 -30.41 16.11 7.31
CA CYS A 325 -31.20 16.41 8.49
C CYS A 325 -31.38 15.16 9.35
N ASP A 326 -30.95 15.25 10.61
CA ASP A 326 -31.12 14.23 11.65
C ASP A 326 -30.75 12.81 11.18
N ALA A 327 -29.59 12.66 10.55
CA ALA A 327 -29.17 11.38 9.99
C ALA A 327 -28.62 10.43 11.06
N TRP A 328 -29.21 9.24 11.13
CA TRP A 328 -28.76 8.14 11.99
C TRP A 328 -28.28 6.97 11.16
N PHE A 329 -27.23 6.30 11.61
CA PHE A 329 -26.73 5.09 10.98
C PHE A 329 -26.06 4.18 12.01
N SER A 330 -26.31 2.87 11.89
CA SER A 330 -25.71 1.85 12.74
C SER A 330 -25.10 0.72 11.92
N TYR A 331 -23.97 0.19 12.39
CA TYR A 331 -23.51 -1.15 11.97
C TYR A 331 -23.93 -2.13 13.06
N GLU A 332 -24.71 -3.14 12.66
CA GLU A 332 -25.34 -4.06 13.62
C GLU A 332 -26.17 -3.26 14.63
N ASP A 333 -25.75 -3.19 15.89
CA ASP A 333 -26.47 -2.53 16.99
C ASP A 333 -25.77 -1.24 17.51
N GLU A 334 -24.62 -0.87 16.97
CA GLU A 334 -23.87 0.30 17.42
C GLU A 334 -24.14 1.51 16.52
N HIS A 335 -24.68 2.60 17.10
CA HIS A 335 -24.93 3.85 16.39
C HIS A 335 -23.62 4.58 16.10
N ILE A 336 -23.22 4.62 14.83
CA ILE A 336 -22.04 5.35 14.36
C ILE A 336 -22.38 6.80 14.05
N LEU A 337 -23.52 7.06 13.40
CA LEU A 337 -24.02 8.42 13.17
C LEU A 337 -25.25 8.64 14.05
N LYS A 338 -25.28 9.77 14.76
CA LYS A 338 -26.30 10.08 15.76
C LYS A 338 -26.88 11.46 15.46
N GLY A 339 -28.04 11.52 14.81
CA GLY A 339 -28.75 12.78 14.54
C GLY A 339 -27.95 13.83 13.79
N LEU A 340 -27.10 13.40 12.85
CA LEU A 340 -26.15 14.27 12.17
C LEU A 340 -26.85 15.26 11.23
N ASN A 341 -26.49 16.54 11.34
CA ASN A 341 -26.95 17.61 10.46
C ASN A 341 -25.76 18.21 9.70
N LEU A 342 -25.90 18.40 8.39
CA LEU A 342 -24.85 18.95 7.53
C LEU A 342 -25.47 19.74 6.38
N SER A 343 -24.94 20.91 6.07
CA SER A 343 -25.36 21.69 4.92
C SER A 343 -24.15 22.23 4.16
N VAL A 344 -23.99 21.78 2.91
CA VAL A 344 -22.86 22.19 2.04
C VAL A 344 -23.38 23.05 0.90
N THR A 345 -22.71 24.17 0.68
CA THR A 345 -23.04 25.09 -0.42
C THR A 345 -22.31 24.69 -1.70
N LYS A 346 -22.88 25.05 -2.84
CA LYS A 346 -22.27 24.77 -4.14
C LYS A 346 -20.93 25.53 -4.28
N ASN A 347 -19.95 24.89 -4.93
CA ASN A 347 -18.60 25.42 -5.18
C ASN A 347 -17.79 25.68 -3.90
N GLU A 348 -17.93 24.81 -2.91
CA GLU A 348 -17.25 24.91 -1.61
C GLU A 348 -16.31 23.71 -1.42
N ILE A 349 -15.14 23.94 -0.83
CA ILE A 349 -14.27 22.89 -0.30
C ILE A 349 -14.55 22.76 1.20
N TYR A 350 -15.27 21.70 1.55
CA TYR A 350 -15.73 21.42 2.90
C TYR A 350 -14.91 20.30 3.53
N PHE A 351 -14.17 20.61 4.60
CA PHE A 351 -13.39 19.63 5.34
C PHE A 351 -14.13 19.07 6.56
N ILE A 352 -14.09 17.76 6.73
CA ILE A 352 -14.59 17.05 7.92
C ILE A 352 -13.39 16.46 8.65
N LEU A 353 -13.08 17.03 9.81
CA LEU A 353 -12.03 16.56 10.71
C LEU A 353 -12.60 15.58 11.74
N GLY A 354 -11.73 14.86 12.43
CA GLY A 354 -12.09 14.03 13.58
C GLY A 354 -11.07 12.91 13.79
N ASP A 355 -11.17 12.20 14.90
CA ASP A 355 -10.32 11.04 15.16
C ASP A 355 -10.72 9.82 14.31
N ASN A 356 -9.83 8.83 14.23
CA ASN A 356 -10.14 7.57 13.55
C ASN A 356 -11.27 6.85 14.29
N GLY A 357 -12.21 6.27 13.55
CA GLY A 357 -13.36 5.56 14.13
C GLY A 357 -14.56 6.44 14.50
N THR A 358 -14.51 7.78 14.36
CA THR A 358 -15.65 8.66 14.69
C THR A 358 -16.80 8.63 13.67
N GLY A 359 -16.66 7.89 12.57
CA GLY A 359 -17.71 7.73 11.55
C GLY A 359 -17.52 8.54 10.26
N LYS A 360 -16.36 9.19 10.04
CA LYS A 360 -16.09 10.05 8.87
C LYS A 360 -16.28 9.33 7.52
N SER A 361 -15.65 8.17 7.36
CA SER A 361 -15.81 7.33 6.16
C SER A 361 -17.24 6.80 6.00
N THR A 362 -17.91 6.50 7.12
CA THR A 362 -19.31 6.06 7.13
C THR A 362 -20.23 7.18 6.65
N LEU A 363 -20.01 8.42 7.09
CA LEU A 363 -20.72 9.60 6.61
C LEU A 363 -20.57 9.78 5.10
N LEU A 364 -19.35 9.69 4.56
CA LEU A 364 -19.15 9.78 3.11
C LEU A 364 -19.88 8.66 2.35
N LYS A 365 -19.86 7.42 2.86
CA LYS A 365 -20.60 6.30 2.26
C LYS A 365 -22.12 6.52 2.28
N CYS A 366 -22.66 7.11 3.34
CA CYS A 366 -24.07 7.49 3.42
C CYS A 366 -24.43 8.59 2.41
N ILE A 367 -23.58 9.61 2.26
CA ILE A 367 -23.79 10.69 1.26
C ILE A 367 -23.73 10.13 -0.17
N ALA A 368 -22.75 9.26 -0.45
CA ALA A 368 -22.62 8.57 -1.72
C ALA A 368 -23.86 7.71 -2.05
N GLY A 369 -24.57 7.22 -1.03
CA GLY A 369 -25.69 6.29 -1.16
C GLY A 369 -25.24 4.82 -1.23
N ILE A 370 -24.00 4.52 -0.83
CA ILE A 370 -23.48 3.16 -0.68
C ILE A 370 -24.15 2.49 0.54
N ASN A 371 -24.31 3.25 1.62
CA ASN A 371 -25.05 2.84 2.81
C ASN A 371 -26.33 3.67 2.94
N SER A 372 -27.45 3.02 3.25
CA SER A 372 -28.69 3.73 3.60
C SER A 372 -28.69 4.12 5.07
N ILE A 373 -29.09 5.36 5.38
CA ILE A 373 -29.32 5.81 6.75
C ILE A 373 -30.50 5.06 7.39
N SER A 374 -30.43 4.85 8.70
CA SER A 374 -31.47 4.20 9.51
C SER A 374 -32.62 5.16 9.85
N ALA A 375 -32.32 6.45 10.02
CA ALA A 375 -33.30 7.53 10.21
C ALA A 375 -32.75 8.86 9.68
N GLY A 376 -33.63 9.84 9.46
CA GLY A 376 -33.28 11.15 8.90
C GLY A 376 -33.47 11.25 7.39
N THR A 377 -32.96 12.34 6.80
CA THR A 377 -33.02 12.57 5.35
C THR A 377 -31.71 13.14 4.80
N ILE A 378 -31.30 12.64 3.63
CA ILE A 378 -30.19 13.20 2.83
C ILE A 378 -30.77 13.69 1.51
N LYS A 379 -30.72 15.01 1.27
CA LYS A 379 -31.08 15.64 0.00
C LYS A 379 -29.81 16.08 -0.72
N LYS A 380 -29.64 15.62 -1.96
CA LYS A 380 -28.49 15.93 -2.81
C LYS A 380 -28.95 16.39 -4.19
N HIS A 381 -28.27 17.40 -4.74
CA HIS A 381 -28.51 17.93 -6.08
C HIS A 381 -27.26 17.73 -6.93
N GLY A 382 -27.38 17.01 -8.05
CA GLY A 382 -26.25 16.71 -8.94
C GLY A 382 -25.67 15.31 -8.77
N LYS A 383 -24.69 15.00 -9.60
CA LYS A 383 -24.00 13.70 -9.62
C LYS A 383 -22.90 13.65 -8.56
N ILE A 384 -22.73 12.50 -7.91
CA ILE A 384 -21.71 12.28 -6.89
C ILE A 384 -20.67 11.30 -7.42
N SER A 385 -19.40 11.59 -7.17
CA SER A 385 -18.31 10.61 -7.26
C SER A 385 -17.57 10.54 -5.93
N MET A 386 -17.08 9.36 -5.56
CA MET A 386 -16.40 9.13 -4.29
C MET A 386 -15.06 8.45 -4.51
N MET A 387 -14.02 9.00 -3.91
CA MET A 387 -12.73 8.33 -3.73
C MET A 387 -12.73 7.66 -2.34
N PRO A 388 -12.72 6.32 -2.27
CA PRO A 388 -12.62 5.61 -1.00
C PRO A 388 -11.19 5.70 -0.43
N GLN A 389 -11.08 5.41 0.87
CA GLN A 389 -9.81 5.43 1.61
C GLN A 389 -8.72 4.53 0.98
N ASN A 390 -9.11 3.39 0.39
CA ASN A 390 -8.22 2.59 -0.45
C ASN A 390 -8.53 2.85 -1.93
N PRO A 391 -7.69 3.61 -2.67
CA PRO A 391 -7.88 3.92 -4.08
C PRO A 391 -7.96 2.68 -4.97
N GLU A 392 -7.36 1.56 -4.55
CA GLU A 392 -7.33 0.31 -5.34
C GLU A 392 -8.73 -0.24 -5.65
N ILE A 393 -9.72 0.10 -4.81
CA ILE A 393 -11.12 -0.28 -5.03
C ILE A 393 -11.66 0.29 -6.35
N LEU A 394 -11.07 1.40 -6.84
CA LEU A 394 -11.46 2.02 -8.10
C LEU A 394 -10.85 1.32 -9.33
N PHE A 395 -9.79 0.52 -9.16
CA PHE A 395 -9.06 -0.07 -10.28
C PHE A 395 -9.69 -1.39 -10.72
N THR A 396 -10.10 -1.44 -11.99
CA THR A 396 -10.83 -2.54 -12.62
C THR A 396 -10.17 -3.10 -13.89
N LYS A 397 -9.10 -2.47 -14.39
CA LYS A 397 -8.47 -2.76 -15.69
C LYS A 397 -7.06 -3.29 -15.57
N GLU A 398 -6.54 -3.83 -16.67
CA GLU A 398 -5.21 -4.46 -16.70
C GLU A 398 -4.08 -3.44 -16.84
N THR A 399 -4.37 -2.23 -17.32
CA THR A 399 -3.39 -1.15 -17.48
C THR A 399 -3.94 0.20 -17.01
N VAL A 400 -3.05 1.09 -16.58
CA VAL A 400 -3.39 2.49 -16.24
C VAL A 400 -4.07 3.19 -17.42
N LYS A 401 -3.59 2.93 -18.63
CA LYS A 401 -4.17 3.44 -19.87
C LYS A 401 -5.63 3.03 -20.04
N GLU A 402 -5.94 1.76 -19.85
CA GLU A 402 -7.31 1.24 -19.97
C GLU A 402 -8.27 1.84 -18.94
N GLU A 403 -7.82 2.08 -17.70
CA GLU A 403 -8.62 2.75 -16.66
C GLU A 403 -9.10 4.13 -17.16
N ILE A 404 -8.13 4.93 -17.63
CA ILE A 404 -8.34 6.30 -18.10
C ILE A 404 -9.21 6.33 -19.35
N GLU A 405 -8.94 5.45 -20.31
CA GLU A 405 -9.69 5.40 -21.57
C GLU A 405 -11.13 4.93 -21.38
N THR A 406 -11.37 3.95 -20.50
CA THR A 406 -12.71 3.42 -20.22
C THR A 406 -13.62 4.50 -19.67
N LEU A 407 -13.16 5.24 -18.66
CA LEU A 407 -13.96 6.30 -18.03
C LEU A 407 -14.23 7.45 -19.00
N ASN A 408 -13.21 7.89 -19.75
CA ASN A 408 -13.38 9.00 -20.67
C ASN A 408 -14.36 8.68 -21.82
N TYR A 409 -14.37 7.43 -22.31
CA TYR A 409 -15.36 7.00 -23.31
C TYR A 409 -16.79 7.01 -22.76
N GLN A 410 -16.97 6.77 -21.46
CA GLN A 410 -18.27 6.78 -20.79
C GLN A 410 -18.76 8.19 -20.46
N THR A 411 -17.86 9.13 -20.13
CA THR A 411 -18.23 10.44 -19.60
C THR A 411 -18.25 11.56 -20.64
N LYS A 412 -17.74 11.34 -21.87
CA LYS A 412 -17.60 12.40 -22.90
C LYS A 412 -17.02 13.68 -22.31
N SER A 413 -16.02 13.55 -21.43
CA SER A 413 -15.43 14.70 -20.75
C SER A 413 -14.52 15.45 -21.74
N ASP A 414 -14.68 16.77 -21.87
CA ASP A 414 -13.80 17.65 -22.67
C ASP A 414 -12.41 17.87 -22.03
N VAL A 415 -12.03 17.02 -21.07
CA VAL A 415 -10.83 17.20 -20.26
C VAL A 415 -9.62 16.60 -20.99
N ASP A 416 -8.58 17.42 -21.20
CA ASP A 416 -7.36 17.03 -21.92
C ASP A 416 -6.57 15.95 -21.16
N LYS A 417 -6.64 14.71 -21.68
CA LYS A 417 -5.97 13.53 -21.13
C LYS A 417 -4.46 13.71 -20.95
N ASN A 418 -3.81 14.33 -21.94
CA ASN A 418 -2.35 14.43 -21.94
C ASN A 418 -1.87 15.39 -20.85
N ARG A 419 -2.63 16.48 -20.66
CA ARG A 419 -2.34 17.49 -19.66
C ARG A 419 -2.52 16.97 -18.24
N ILE A 420 -3.54 16.15 -17.99
CA ILE A 420 -3.70 15.58 -16.65
C ILE A 420 -2.63 14.51 -16.36
N LEU A 421 -2.29 13.68 -17.34
CA LEU A 421 -1.20 12.69 -17.19
C LEU A 421 0.15 13.34 -16.87
N GLU A 422 0.37 14.54 -17.39
CA GLU A 422 1.57 15.35 -17.11
C GLU A 422 1.53 15.98 -15.72
N ILE A 423 0.38 16.50 -15.27
CA ILE A 423 0.20 17.04 -13.91
C ILE A 423 0.46 15.99 -12.83
N PHE A 424 0.05 14.73 -13.07
CA PHE A 424 0.21 13.65 -12.10
C PHE A 424 1.49 12.83 -12.27
N ASP A 425 2.33 13.14 -13.27
CA ASP A 425 3.56 12.42 -13.55
C ASP A 425 3.34 10.91 -13.78
N LEU A 426 2.28 10.58 -14.54
CA LEU A 426 1.87 9.19 -14.84
C LEU A 426 2.10 8.79 -16.30
N LYS A 427 2.72 9.68 -17.09
CA LYS A 427 2.88 9.51 -18.55
C LYS A 427 3.66 8.27 -18.93
N ASP A 428 4.73 7.97 -18.20
CA ASP A 428 5.60 6.82 -18.46
C ASP A 428 5.07 5.52 -17.85
N LYS A 429 3.91 5.56 -17.17
CA LYS A 429 3.31 4.42 -16.45
C LYS A 429 2.00 3.92 -17.07
N LEU A 430 1.68 4.36 -18.28
CA LEU A 430 0.43 4.04 -18.96
C LEU A 430 0.23 2.53 -19.20
N ASP A 431 1.29 1.81 -19.56
CA ASP A 431 1.23 0.37 -19.86
C ASP A 431 1.50 -0.51 -18.63
N VAL A 432 1.66 0.10 -17.45
CA VAL A 432 1.85 -0.59 -16.17
C VAL A 432 0.49 -1.01 -15.61
N HIS A 433 0.45 -2.10 -14.85
CA HIS A 433 -0.76 -2.53 -14.15
C HIS A 433 -1.04 -1.57 -12.97
N PRO A 434 -2.29 -1.08 -12.75
CA PRO A 434 -2.57 -0.10 -11.69
C PRO A 434 -2.13 -0.52 -10.28
N TYR A 435 -2.09 -1.83 -10.01
CA TYR A 435 -1.67 -2.37 -8.71
C TYR A 435 -0.15 -2.40 -8.51
N ASP A 436 0.64 -2.23 -9.57
CA ASP A 436 2.10 -2.18 -9.53
C ASP A 436 2.64 -0.76 -9.33
N LEU A 437 1.76 0.25 -9.36
CA LEU A 437 2.10 1.64 -9.03
C LEU A 437 2.50 1.77 -7.55
N SER A 438 3.33 2.78 -7.24
CA SER A 438 3.62 3.13 -5.84
C SER A 438 2.35 3.62 -5.13
N GLY A 439 2.31 3.60 -3.79
CA GLY A 439 1.12 4.05 -3.03
C GLY A 439 0.68 5.47 -3.39
N GLY A 440 1.62 6.40 -3.51
CA GLY A 440 1.34 7.77 -3.95
C GLY A 440 0.84 7.82 -5.40
N GLU A 441 1.40 7.03 -6.31
CA GLU A 441 0.94 6.94 -7.70
C GLU A 441 -0.45 6.34 -7.83
N LYS A 442 -0.79 5.33 -7.02
CA LYS A 442 -2.15 4.79 -6.92
C LYS A 442 -3.13 5.87 -6.49
N GLN A 443 -2.75 6.69 -5.51
CA GLN A 443 -3.60 7.78 -5.05
C GLN A 443 -3.81 8.84 -6.13
N LYS A 444 -2.73 9.23 -6.83
CA LYS A 444 -2.79 10.13 -7.99
C LYS A 444 -3.69 9.57 -9.10
N LEU A 445 -3.56 8.28 -9.42
CA LEU A 445 -4.45 7.61 -10.37
C LEU A 445 -5.90 7.61 -9.88
N GLY A 446 -6.16 7.29 -8.62
CA GLY A 446 -7.52 7.34 -8.05
C GLY A 446 -8.17 8.72 -8.17
N ILE A 447 -7.41 9.78 -7.87
CA ILE A 447 -7.85 11.17 -8.06
C ILE A 447 -8.10 11.45 -9.55
N LEU A 448 -7.21 11.01 -10.43
CA LEU A 448 -7.37 11.16 -11.88
C LEU A 448 -8.66 10.49 -12.40
N LEU A 449 -8.94 9.26 -11.98
CA LEU A 449 -10.17 8.57 -12.37
C LEU A 449 -11.42 9.32 -11.86
N LEU A 450 -11.32 9.95 -10.69
CA LEU A 450 -12.38 10.80 -10.14
C LEU A 450 -12.59 12.07 -10.97
N LEU A 451 -11.51 12.70 -11.45
CA LEU A 451 -11.56 13.88 -12.33
C LEU A 451 -12.22 13.59 -13.68
N LEU A 452 -12.01 12.38 -14.20
CA LEU A 452 -12.63 11.92 -15.45
C LEU A 452 -14.11 11.60 -15.29
N CYS A 453 -14.62 11.51 -14.05
CA CYS A 453 -16.03 11.36 -13.77
C CYS A 453 -16.76 12.71 -13.91
N ASP A 454 -17.84 12.74 -14.68
CA ASP A 454 -18.77 13.88 -14.71
C ASP A 454 -19.61 13.92 -13.41
N ALA A 455 -19.03 14.46 -12.33
CA ALA A 455 -19.68 14.61 -11.02
C ALA A 455 -19.70 16.07 -10.57
N ASP A 456 -20.76 16.50 -9.89
CA ASP A 456 -20.91 17.86 -9.32
C ASP A 456 -20.37 17.94 -7.89
N ILE A 457 -20.47 16.82 -7.15
CA ILE A 457 -20.00 16.66 -5.78
C ILE A 457 -18.94 15.54 -5.76
N LEU A 458 -17.75 15.88 -5.26
CA LEU A 458 -16.65 14.96 -5.08
C LEU A 458 -16.47 14.67 -3.60
N LEU A 459 -16.60 13.39 -3.22
CA LEU A 459 -16.37 12.92 -1.86
C LEU A 459 -14.99 12.29 -1.79
N LEU A 460 -14.13 12.79 -0.91
CA LEU A 460 -12.74 12.33 -0.81
C LEU A 460 -12.45 11.85 0.60
N ASP A 461 -12.12 10.57 0.76
CA ASP A 461 -11.78 9.98 2.06
C ASP A 461 -10.26 9.88 2.22
N GLU A 462 -9.67 10.80 2.99
CA GLU A 462 -8.23 10.89 3.27
C GLU A 462 -7.33 10.94 2.01
N PRO A 463 -7.57 11.88 1.07
CA PRO A 463 -6.88 11.93 -0.23
C PRO A 463 -5.42 12.39 -0.15
N SER A 464 -4.98 12.95 0.99
CA SER A 464 -3.61 13.41 1.22
C SER A 464 -2.73 12.38 1.94
N LYS A 465 -3.30 11.22 2.30
CA LYS A 465 -2.64 10.17 3.09
C LYS A 465 -1.45 9.55 2.34
N GLY A 466 -0.27 9.49 2.95
CA GLY A 466 0.92 8.87 2.33
C GLY A 466 1.58 9.73 1.24
N LEU A 467 1.12 10.96 1.02
CA LEU A 467 1.77 11.94 0.16
C LEU A 467 2.82 12.73 0.94
N ASP A 468 3.93 13.06 0.29
CA ASP A 468 4.90 14.02 0.82
C ASP A 468 4.36 15.46 0.71
N ASN A 469 5.04 16.42 1.35
CA ASN A 469 4.56 17.81 1.39
C ASN A 469 4.41 18.43 -0.01
N ILE A 470 5.30 18.10 -0.95
CA ILE A 470 5.26 18.60 -2.33
C ILE A 470 4.01 18.07 -3.05
N SER A 471 3.76 16.76 -2.97
CA SER A 471 2.57 16.15 -3.59
C SER A 471 1.27 16.63 -2.94
N LYS A 472 1.26 16.87 -1.62
CA LYS A 472 0.12 17.49 -0.94
C LYS A 472 -0.17 18.88 -1.47
N GLU A 473 0.85 19.72 -1.66
CA GLU A 473 0.65 21.06 -2.22
C GLU A 473 0.04 21.00 -3.63
N MET A 474 0.53 20.09 -4.48
CA MET A 474 -0.04 19.87 -5.82
C MET A 474 -1.51 19.42 -5.75
N LEU A 475 -1.85 18.51 -4.83
CA LEU A 475 -3.21 18.06 -4.60
C LEU A 475 -4.13 19.20 -4.15
N GLY A 476 -3.66 20.05 -3.24
CA GLY A 476 -4.40 21.23 -2.79
C GLY A 476 -4.69 22.22 -3.93
N LYS A 477 -3.68 22.48 -4.78
CA LYS A 477 -3.85 23.31 -5.99
C LYS A 477 -4.86 22.70 -6.96
N LEU A 478 -4.88 21.39 -7.12
CA LEU A 478 -5.91 20.70 -7.91
C LEU A 478 -7.32 20.91 -7.33
N PHE A 479 -7.49 20.85 -6.00
CA PHE A 479 -8.80 21.10 -5.38
C PHE A 479 -9.30 22.52 -5.63
N LEU A 480 -8.41 23.52 -5.58
CA LEU A 480 -8.73 24.90 -5.94
C LEU A 480 -9.13 25.01 -7.42
N TYR A 481 -8.44 24.30 -8.32
CA TYR A 481 -8.81 24.22 -9.73
C TYR A 481 -10.20 23.60 -9.92
N LEU A 482 -10.49 22.46 -9.28
CA LEU A 482 -11.79 21.80 -9.36
C LEU A 482 -12.94 22.69 -8.89
N LYS A 483 -12.71 23.42 -7.79
CA LYS A 483 -13.66 24.43 -7.31
C LYS A 483 -13.89 25.53 -8.36
N SER A 484 -12.84 25.98 -9.05
CA SER A 484 -12.95 27.03 -10.09
C SER A 484 -13.80 26.61 -11.30
N ILE A 485 -13.89 25.31 -11.58
CA ILE A 485 -14.76 24.73 -12.62
C ILE A 485 -16.11 24.24 -12.06
N ASN A 486 -16.57 24.89 -10.99
CA ASN A 486 -17.88 24.67 -10.34
C ASN A 486 -18.10 23.27 -9.74
N LYS A 487 -17.05 22.61 -9.25
CA LYS A 487 -17.16 21.36 -8.48
C LYS A 487 -17.23 21.66 -6.99
N THR A 488 -18.03 20.89 -6.25
CA THR A 488 -18.09 20.95 -4.78
C THR A 488 -17.32 19.77 -4.20
N LEU A 489 -16.44 20.01 -3.23
CA LEU A 489 -15.60 18.98 -2.64
C LEU A 489 -15.96 18.81 -1.16
N ILE A 490 -16.24 17.58 -0.74
CA ILE A 490 -16.40 17.21 0.67
C ILE A 490 -15.29 16.23 1.01
N ILE A 491 -14.38 16.66 1.86
CA ILE A 491 -13.11 15.99 2.09
C ILE A 491 -13.00 15.62 3.55
N VAL A 492 -12.80 14.34 3.82
CA VAL A 492 -12.37 13.86 5.13
C VAL A 492 -10.85 13.93 5.17
N SER A 493 -10.32 14.63 6.17
CA SER A 493 -8.88 14.65 6.43
C SER A 493 -8.59 14.81 7.91
N HIS A 494 -7.40 14.38 8.34
CA HIS A 494 -6.83 14.69 9.65
C HIS A 494 -5.63 15.65 9.55
N ASP A 495 -5.26 16.10 8.35
CA ASP A 495 -4.15 17.02 8.12
C ASP A 495 -4.60 18.48 8.26
N ILE A 496 -4.35 19.03 9.44
CA ILE A 496 -4.76 20.38 9.83
C ILE A 496 -4.15 21.43 8.88
N GLU A 497 -2.84 21.37 8.59
CA GLU A 497 -2.16 22.39 7.78
C GLU A 497 -2.69 22.37 6.33
N PHE A 498 -2.97 21.16 5.81
CA PHE A 498 -3.61 21.00 4.51
C PHE A 498 -5.02 21.61 4.48
N CYS A 499 -5.86 21.34 5.48
CA CYS A 499 -7.20 21.92 5.58
C CYS A 499 -7.18 23.46 5.63
N VAL A 500 -6.20 24.05 6.30
CA VAL A 500 -6.13 25.52 6.44
C VAL A 500 -5.77 26.21 5.14
N ASN A 501 -4.85 25.61 4.38
CA ASN A 501 -4.35 26.22 3.15
C ASN A 501 -5.34 26.13 1.99
N PHE A 502 -6.22 25.11 1.97
CA PHE A 502 -7.07 24.82 0.79
C PHE A 502 -8.57 24.79 1.08
N GLY A 503 -9.00 24.85 2.34
CA GLY A 503 -10.41 24.73 2.72
C GLY A 503 -11.17 26.06 2.79
N ASP A 504 -12.48 26.00 2.53
CA ASP A 504 -13.40 27.11 2.81
C ASP A 504 -14.02 26.98 4.19
N LYS A 505 -14.58 25.80 4.48
CA LYS A 505 -15.23 25.48 5.75
C LYS A 505 -14.70 24.19 6.33
N CYS A 506 -14.83 24.11 7.65
CA CYS A 506 -14.41 22.95 8.40
C CYS A 506 -15.41 22.63 9.52
N ALA A 507 -15.63 21.35 9.78
CA ALA A 507 -16.38 20.86 10.93
C ALA A 507 -15.65 19.67 11.57
N LEU A 508 -15.87 19.47 12.87
CA LEU A 508 -15.32 18.35 13.63
C LEU A 508 -16.38 17.27 13.82
N LEU A 509 -16.14 16.05 13.34
CA LEU A 509 -16.98 14.90 13.63
C LEU A 509 -16.55 14.25 14.95
N PHE A 510 -17.43 14.32 15.95
CA PHE A 510 -17.22 13.80 17.29
C PHE A 510 -18.45 13.02 17.77
N ASP A 511 -18.23 11.79 18.26
CA ASP A 511 -19.29 10.88 18.73
C ASP A 511 -20.49 10.69 17.77
N GLY A 512 -20.23 10.68 16.46
CA GLY A 512 -21.28 10.51 15.45
C GLY A 512 -22.07 11.78 15.10
N GLU A 513 -21.69 12.92 15.68
CA GLU A 513 -22.28 14.24 15.44
C GLU A 513 -21.24 15.21 14.84
N LEU A 514 -21.71 16.17 14.05
CA LEU A 514 -20.86 17.29 13.59
C LEU A 514 -20.92 18.42 14.60
N VAL A 515 -19.75 18.83 15.09
CA VAL A 515 -19.56 19.85 16.12
C VAL A 515 -18.65 20.95 15.58
N GLY A 516 -18.96 22.20 15.94
CA GLY A 516 -18.08 23.34 15.69
C GLY A 516 -17.87 23.65 14.20
N GLU A 517 -18.92 23.65 13.38
CA GLU A 517 -18.83 24.05 11.97
C GLU A 517 -18.56 25.57 11.84
N ASP A 518 -17.50 25.95 11.11
CA ASP A 518 -17.16 27.36 10.83
C ASP A 518 -16.31 27.49 9.55
N GLU A 519 -16.06 28.73 9.12
CA GLU A 519 -15.00 29.03 8.16
C GLU A 519 -13.64 28.58 8.70
N VAL A 520 -12.81 28.04 7.82
CA VAL A 520 -11.51 27.43 8.17
C VAL A 520 -10.66 28.33 9.08
N LYS A 521 -10.48 29.61 8.73
CA LYS A 521 -9.66 30.52 9.56
C LYS A 521 -10.23 30.70 10.97
N ASN A 522 -11.55 30.83 11.11
CA ASN A 522 -12.20 31.00 12.41
C ASN A 522 -12.15 29.71 13.23
N PHE A 523 -12.42 28.57 12.59
CA PHE A 523 -12.37 27.24 13.18
C PHE A 523 -11.03 26.99 13.88
N PHE A 524 -9.91 27.13 13.15
CA PHE A 524 -8.59 26.82 13.71
C PHE A 524 -8.09 27.87 14.70
N ASN A 525 -8.46 29.15 14.55
CA ASN A 525 -8.08 30.20 15.49
C ASN A 525 -8.75 30.02 16.87
N ASN A 526 -10.02 29.60 16.88
CA ASN A 526 -10.81 29.43 18.11
C ASN A 526 -10.49 28.11 18.85
N ASN A 527 -9.98 27.10 18.16
CA ASN A 527 -9.64 25.81 18.75
C ASN A 527 -8.22 25.79 19.37
N ASN A 528 -8.01 24.92 20.36
CA ASN A 528 -6.71 24.72 21.03
C ASN A 528 -6.01 23.42 20.58
N PHE A 529 -6.77 22.35 20.40
CA PHE A 529 -6.24 21.03 20.07
C PHE A 529 -6.15 20.83 18.55
N TYR A 530 -7.26 21.09 17.85
CA TYR A 530 -7.35 21.13 16.39
C TYR A 530 -7.04 22.54 15.87
N THR A 531 -5.76 22.90 15.84
CA THR A 531 -5.28 24.22 15.40
C THR A 531 -3.92 24.10 14.73
N THR A 532 -3.55 25.08 13.89
CA THR A 532 -2.28 25.08 13.16
C THR A 532 -1.10 25.42 14.05
N LYS A 533 0.10 25.05 13.60
CA LYS A 533 1.34 25.44 14.28
C LYS A 533 1.53 26.95 14.25
N ALA A 534 1.16 27.61 13.16
CA ALA A 534 1.15 29.06 13.07
C ALA A 534 0.29 29.69 14.17
N THR A 535 -0.94 29.19 14.37
CA THR A 535 -1.80 29.65 15.47
C THR A 535 -1.15 29.33 16.81
N ARG A 536 -0.61 28.12 17.02
CA ARG A 536 0.08 27.78 18.29
C ARG A 536 1.22 28.74 18.59
N LEU A 537 1.96 29.18 17.58
CA LEU A 537 3.07 30.13 17.71
C LEU A 537 2.63 31.57 18.01
N THR A 538 1.51 32.01 17.45
CA THR A 538 1.06 33.43 17.52
C THR A 538 -0.03 33.67 18.54
N LYS A 539 -0.76 32.63 18.98
CA LYS A 539 -1.91 32.75 19.90
C LYS A 539 -1.52 33.50 21.18
N ASN A 540 -2.35 34.47 21.55
CA ASN A 540 -2.13 35.44 22.64
C ASN A 540 -0.98 36.45 22.42
N ILE A 541 -0.41 36.50 21.21
CA ILE A 541 0.57 37.51 20.79
C ILE A 541 -0.04 38.31 19.63
N ILE A 542 -0.45 37.62 18.57
CA ILE A 542 -1.14 38.17 17.40
C ILE A 542 -2.32 37.25 17.07
N ASN A 543 -3.52 37.81 16.99
CA ASN A 543 -4.74 37.05 16.72
C ASN A 543 -4.98 36.88 15.22
N ASN A 544 -5.68 35.80 14.84
CA ASN A 544 -6.14 35.51 13.48
C ASN A 544 -5.03 35.16 12.46
N LEU A 545 -3.88 34.66 12.92
CA LEU A 545 -2.84 34.13 12.04
C LEU A 545 -2.85 32.61 12.07
N VAL A 546 -3.35 31.99 11.00
CA VAL A 546 -3.53 30.53 10.94
C VAL A 546 -2.56 29.85 9.97
N THR A 547 -1.95 30.54 9.02
CA THR A 547 -0.93 29.98 8.12
C THR A 547 0.44 30.65 8.28
N LEU A 548 1.49 30.03 7.71
CA LEU A 548 2.80 30.67 7.58
C LEU A 548 2.73 31.97 6.77
N ASP A 549 1.92 31.99 5.71
CA ASP A 549 1.73 33.17 4.86
C ASP A 549 1.06 34.31 5.61
N ASP A 550 0.07 34.02 6.47
CA ASP A 550 -0.55 35.03 7.35
C ASP A 550 0.52 35.69 8.24
N ILE A 551 1.46 34.90 8.79
CA ILE A 551 2.56 35.42 9.61
C ILE A 551 3.52 36.26 8.76
N CYS A 552 3.92 35.76 7.59
CA CYS A 552 4.80 36.50 6.68
C CYS A 552 4.18 37.84 6.29
N ASP A 553 2.90 37.86 5.95
CA ASP A 553 2.14 39.06 5.58
C ASP A 553 2.06 40.06 6.76
N TYR A 554 1.86 39.57 7.99
CA TYR A 554 1.83 40.43 9.17
C TYR A 554 3.16 41.17 9.41
N PHE A 555 4.28 40.47 9.26
CA PHE A 555 5.62 41.02 9.40
C PHE A 555 6.16 41.68 8.12
N GLY A 556 5.42 41.57 7.01
CA GLY A 556 5.79 42.09 5.70
C GLY A 556 7.01 41.41 5.07
N LEU A 557 7.21 40.12 5.33
CA LEU A 557 8.29 39.31 4.76
C LEU A 557 7.96 38.92 3.30
N GLU A 558 8.99 38.72 2.47
CA GLU A 558 8.78 38.29 1.09
C GLU A 558 8.11 36.90 1.00
N LYS A 559 7.16 36.79 0.07
CA LYS A 559 6.49 35.51 -0.26
C LYS A 559 7.42 34.66 -1.13
N ASN A 560 7.36 33.35 -0.92
CA ASN A 560 8.05 32.41 -1.81
C ASN A 560 7.26 32.33 -3.12
N THR A 561 7.70 33.00 -4.17
CA THR A 561 7.07 32.95 -5.52
C THR A 561 7.55 31.76 -6.35
N ASN A 562 8.28 30.80 -5.78
CA ASN A 562 8.97 29.74 -6.54
C ASN A 562 8.15 28.47 -6.82
N ASN A 563 6.83 28.44 -6.57
CA ASN A 563 5.99 27.25 -6.78
C ASN A 563 4.86 27.46 -7.82
N ASP A 564 5.01 28.40 -8.75
CA ASP A 564 4.07 28.61 -9.84
C ASP A 564 4.42 27.72 -11.05
N PHE A 565 3.80 26.54 -11.12
CA PHE A 565 3.84 25.69 -12.31
C PHE A 565 3.00 26.32 -13.44
N ILE A 566 3.62 26.54 -14.60
CA ILE A 566 3.00 27.08 -15.82
C ILE A 566 2.68 25.92 -16.77
N TYR A 567 1.44 25.83 -17.27
CA TYR A 567 1.04 24.89 -18.34
C TYR A 567 0.25 25.62 -19.45
N HIS A 568 0.61 25.42 -20.72
CA HIS A 568 -0.07 25.96 -21.90
C HIS A 568 -0.85 24.88 -22.68
N ASP A 569 -1.97 25.24 -23.32
CA ASP A 569 -2.71 24.41 -24.31
C ASP A 569 -2.57 25.02 -25.73
N LYS A 570 -2.74 24.19 -26.76
CA LYS A 570 -2.61 24.43 -28.20
C LYS A 570 -3.60 25.43 -28.81
N ASN A 571 -4.59 25.92 -28.07
CA ASN A 571 -5.60 26.85 -28.59
C ASN A 571 -5.52 28.29 -28.05
N GLY A 572 -4.52 28.63 -27.22
CA GLY A 572 -4.16 30.03 -27.00
C GLY A 572 -5.20 30.93 -26.32
N GLU A 573 -6.19 30.40 -25.59
CA GLU A 573 -7.06 31.19 -24.72
C GLU A 573 -6.83 30.88 -23.23
N ASN A 574 -6.70 31.95 -22.44
CA ASN A 574 -6.10 32.07 -21.11
C ASN A 574 -6.59 31.10 -19.99
N PHE A 575 -5.67 30.61 -19.16
CA PHE A 575 -5.92 30.35 -17.73
C PHE A 575 -4.87 31.10 -16.89
N ILE A 576 -5.34 32.08 -16.12
CA ILE A 576 -4.57 32.87 -15.15
C ILE A 576 -5.30 32.72 -13.81
N TYR A 577 -4.62 32.25 -12.77
CA TYR A 577 -5.02 32.60 -11.40
C TYR A 577 -4.28 33.88 -11.02
N ASN A 578 -5.01 34.99 -10.94
CA ASN A 578 -4.51 36.24 -10.41
C ASN A 578 -4.78 36.28 -8.90
N ASP A 579 -3.72 36.37 -8.08
CA ASP A 579 -3.81 37.14 -6.85
C ASP A 579 -3.89 38.64 -7.21
N LYS A 580 -4.50 39.42 -6.32
CA LYS A 580 -5.15 40.74 -6.52
C LYS A 580 -4.31 41.91 -7.09
N ASN A 581 -3.09 41.72 -7.62
CA ASN A 581 -2.23 42.83 -8.04
C ASN A 581 -1.66 42.77 -9.48
N GLY A 582 -2.19 41.92 -10.36
CA GLY A 582 -2.13 42.08 -11.84
C GLY A 582 -0.82 42.59 -12.49
N LYS A 583 0.19 41.74 -12.61
CA LYS A 583 1.33 41.94 -13.55
C LYS A 583 1.64 40.66 -14.32
N ASN A 584 1.73 40.80 -15.65
CA ASN A 584 2.00 39.72 -16.63
C ASN A 584 3.48 39.73 -17.04
N PHE A 585 4.08 38.54 -17.23
CA PHE A 585 5.39 38.38 -17.89
C PHE A 585 5.41 37.17 -18.83
N ILE A 586 6.18 37.29 -19.92
CA ILE A 586 6.24 36.45 -21.13
C ILE A 586 7.70 35.92 -21.27
N TYR A 587 7.94 34.66 -21.66
CA TYR A 587 9.14 34.31 -22.44
C TYR A 587 9.12 32.98 -23.23
N ASN A 588 9.96 32.97 -24.27
CA ASN A 588 10.01 32.17 -25.50
C ASN A 588 10.79 30.83 -25.45
N ASP A 589 10.38 29.94 -26.35
CA ASP A 589 11.04 28.72 -26.84
C ASP A 589 12.27 29.01 -27.75
N LYS A 590 13.32 28.16 -27.68
CA LYS A 590 14.19 27.78 -28.82
C LYS A 590 15.29 26.76 -28.46
N ASN A 591 15.39 25.76 -29.35
CA ASN A 591 16.47 24.80 -29.61
C ASN A 591 16.35 23.49 -28.79
N GLY A 592 16.12 22.31 -29.35
CA GLY A 592 16.41 21.81 -30.70
C GLY A 592 17.42 20.66 -30.60
N ASN A 593 16.95 19.45 -30.89
CA ASN A 593 17.68 18.19 -31.12
C ASN A 593 18.34 17.51 -29.90
N ASP A 594 17.89 16.29 -29.59
CA ASP A 594 18.83 15.16 -29.63
C ASP A 594 18.15 13.81 -29.87
N LYS A 595 18.93 12.93 -30.47
CA LYS A 595 18.57 11.72 -31.19
C LYS A 595 17.99 10.62 -30.29
N LEU A 596 16.92 9.98 -30.78
CA LEU A 596 16.49 8.65 -30.35
C LEU A 596 17.62 7.65 -30.60
N ASN A 597 18.25 7.19 -29.52
CA ASN A 597 19.04 5.96 -29.52
C ASN A 597 18.12 4.80 -29.15
N ASP A 598 17.87 3.93 -30.13
CA ASP A 598 17.34 2.59 -29.94
C ASP A 598 18.25 1.79 -28.98
N ASN A 599 17.83 1.62 -27.74
CA ASN A 599 18.47 0.66 -26.83
C ASN A 599 17.94 -0.75 -27.09
N SER A 600 18.73 -1.45 -27.89
CA SER A 600 18.62 -2.85 -28.30
C SER A 600 18.80 -3.92 -27.20
N ASP A 601 18.57 -3.57 -25.93
CA ASP A 601 18.77 -4.49 -24.78
C ASP A 601 17.49 -5.09 -24.20
N GLU A 602 16.32 -4.44 -24.36
CA GLU A 602 15.03 -5.06 -23.98
C GLU A 602 14.64 -6.21 -24.91
N ASN A 603 14.90 -6.04 -26.21
CA ASN A 603 14.69 -7.12 -27.19
C ASN A 603 15.65 -8.30 -26.97
N LYS A 604 16.86 -8.08 -26.40
CA LYS A 604 17.74 -9.18 -25.97
C LYS A 604 17.24 -9.88 -24.71
N LYS A 605 16.73 -9.17 -23.69
CA LYS A 605 16.14 -9.80 -22.49
C LYS A 605 14.90 -10.63 -22.81
N ILE A 606 14.06 -10.16 -23.74
CA ILE A 606 12.88 -10.90 -24.23
C ILE A 606 13.31 -12.15 -25.03
N PHE A 607 14.34 -12.04 -25.87
CA PHE A 607 14.87 -13.18 -26.65
C PHE A 607 15.59 -14.22 -25.76
N TYR A 608 16.28 -13.78 -24.70
CA TYR A 608 16.93 -14.67 -23.73
C TYR A 608 15.92 -15.44 -22.87
N TYR A 609 14.80 -14.81 -22.48
CA TYR A 609 13.72 -15.49 -21.75
C TYR A 609 12.98 -16.52 -22.60
N ASP A 610 12.75 -16.22 -23.88
CA ASP A 610 12.03 -17.11 -24.79
C ASP A 610 12.87 -18.34 -25.22
N MET A 611 14.20 -18.19 -25.27
CA MET A 611 15.13 -19.29 -25.58
C MET A 611 15.27 -20.29 -24.41
N TYR A 612 15.14 -19.84 -23.15
CA TYR A 612 15.21 -20.70 -21.95
C TYR A 612 13.89 -21.45 -21.67
N GLY A 613 12.74 -20.83 -21.95
CA GLY A 613 11.43 -21.48 -21.82
C GLY A 613 11.27 -22.72 -22.73
N LYS A 614 11.85 -22.68 -23.94
CA LYS A 614 11.87 -23.83 -24.87
C LYS A 614 12.74 -24.98 -24.37
N LYS A 615 13.94 -24.73 -23.84
CA LYS A 615 14.82 -25.78 -23.28
C LYS A 615 14.20 -26.46 -22.07
N LEU A 616 13.56 -25.70 -21.18
CA LEU A 616 12.91 -26.26 -20.00
C LEU A 616 11.72 -27.14 -20.40
N ASN A 617 10.85 -26.66 -21.29
CA ASN A 617 9.74 -27.45 -21.82
C ASN A 617 10.21 -28.76 -22.48
N LEU A 618 11.34 -28.74 -23.18
CA LEU A 618 11.92 -29.91 -23.84
C LEU A 618 12.47 -30.94 -22.83
N ILE A 619 13.04 -30.49 -21.71
CA ILE A 619 13.43 -31.37 -20.58
C ILE A 619 12.19 -31.99 -19.94
N MET A 620 11.09 -31.23 -19.78
CA MET A 620 9.83 -31.75 -19.23
C MET A 620 9.19 -32.79 -20.14
N ASP A 621 9.16 -32.54 -21.45
CA ASP A 621 8.67 -33.51 -22.44
C ASP A 621 9.52 -34.79 -22.41
N LEU A 622 10.84 -34.68 -22.26
CA LEU A 622 11.73 -35.84 -22.14
C LEU A 622 11.50 -36.63 -20.83
N LEU A 623 11.28 -35.96 -19.71
CA LEU A 623 10.96 -36.61 -18.44
C LEU A 623 9.63 -37.39 -18.52
N ILE A 624 8.57 -36.74 -19.02
CA ILE A 624 7.22 -37.31 -19.06
C ILE A 624 7.12 -38.46 -20.08
N PHE A 625 7.67 -38.31 -21.29
CA PHE A 625 7.48 -39.29 -22.35
C PHE A 625 8.54 -40.40 -22.38
N VAL A 626 9.69 -40.22 -21.72
CA VAL A 626 10.81 -41.18 -21.79
C VAL A 626 11.20 -41.70 -20.42
N ILE A 627 11.52 -40.82 -19.47
CA ILE A 627 12.09 -41.23 -18.18
C ILE A 627 11.05 -41.94 -17.31
N ILE A 628 9.88 -41.35 -17.10
CA ILE A 628 8.84 -41.95 -16.24
C ILE A 628 8.39 -43.34 -16.73
N PRO A 629 8.09 -43.55 -18.04
CA PRO A 629 7.80 -44.89 -18.55
C PRO A 629 8.95 -45.89 -18.37
N LEU A 630 10.20 -45.45 -18.51
CA LEU A 630 11.38 -46.28 -18.32
C LEU A 630 11.58 -46.66 -16.85
N THR A 631 11.34 -45.73 -15.92
CA THR A 631 11.37 -45.98 -14.46
C THR A 631 10.28 -46.96 -14.05
N ILE A 632 9.07 -46.83 -14.59
CA ILE A 632 7.97 -47.78 -14.35
C ILE A 632 8.34 -49.17 -14.91
N TYR A 633 8.88 -49.25 -16.13
CA TYR A 633 9.28 -50.51 -16.76
C TYR A 633 10.44 -51.20 -16.02
N PHE A 634 11.50 -50.45 -15.68
CA PHE A 634 12.65 -50.97 -14.94
C PHE A 634 12.26 -51.41 -13.52
N GLY A 635 11.42 -50.63 -12.85
CA GLY A 635 10.85 -51.00 -11.56
C GLY A 635 10.13 -52.34 -11.62
N TYR A 636 9.31 -52.56 -12.65
CA TYR A 636 8.64 -53.85 -12.86
C TYR A 636 9.61 -54.98 -13.20
N ALA A 637 10.57 -54.75 -14.11
CA ALA A 637 11.51 -55.77 -14.58
C ALA A 637 12.52 -56.23 -13.51
N VAL A 638 12.94 -55.34 -12.62
CA VAL A 638 14.03 -55.61 -11.66
C VAL A 638 13.53 -55.83 -10.23
N LEU A 639 12.54 -55.07 -9.76
CA LEU A 639 12.13 -55.10 -8.35
C LEU A 639 11.01 -56.09 -8.05
N LYS A 640 10.29 -56.57 -9.09
CA LYS A 640 9.05 -57.36 -8.97
C LYS A 640 8.01 -56.66 -8.06
N ASP A 641 6.77 -57.17 -7.99
CA ASP A 641 5.62 -56.43 -7.41
C ASP A 641 5.69 -56.14 -5.89
N GLU A 642 6.75 -56.55 -5.18
CA GLU A 642 6.85 -56.38 -3.72
C GLU A 642 7.25 -54.96 -3.26
N LYS A 643 7.74 -54.09 -4.16
CA LYS A 643 8.18 -52.72 -3.83
C LYS A 643 7.49 -51.62 -4.64
N TYR A 644 6.20 -51.79 -4.93
CA TYR A 644 5.43 -50.82 -5.73
C TYR A 644 5.37 -49.41 -5.11
N PHE A 645 5.36 -49.28 -3.78
CA PHE A 645 5.42 -47.97 -3.10
C PHE A 645 6.71 -47.21 -3.41
N PHE A 646 7.83 -47.92 -3.56
CA PHE A 646 9.11 -47.31 -3.93
C PHE A 646 9.07 -46.79 -5.37
N ILE A 647 8.48 -47.55 -6.29
CA ILE A 647 8.29 -47.14 -7.69
C ILE A 647 7.31 -45.95 -7.76
N SER A 648 6.22 -45.96 -7.00
CA SER A 648 5.30 -44.82 -6.90
C SER A 648 5.98 -43.56 -6.37
N LEU A 649 6.87 -43.71 -5.38
CA LEU A 649 7.63 -42.60 -4.80
C LEU A 649 8.65 -42.05 -5.81
N LEU A 650 9.34 -42.91 -6.56
CA LEU A 650 10.24 -42.49 -7.65
C LEU A 650 9.48 -41.74 -8.76
N VAL A 651 8.35 -42.28 -9.22
CA VAL A 651 7.49 -41.62 -10.22
C VAL A 651 6.93 -40.30 -9.68
N LEU A 652 6.60 -40.23 -8.38
CA LEU A 652 6.20 -38.98 -7.72
C LEU A 652 7.35 -37.97 -7.74
N PHE A 653 8.56 -38.36 -7.33
CA PHE A 653 9.72 -37.47 -7.33
C PHE A 653 10.08 -37.02 -8.75
N GLU A 654 10.13 -37.93 -9.72
CA GLU A 654 10.33 -37.61 -11.15
C GLU A 654 9.24 -36.70 -11.71
N GLY A 655 8.00 -36.85 -11.25
CA GLY A 655 6.87 -35.98 -11.60
C GLY A 655 6.84 -34.63 -10.86
N LEU A 656 7.49 -34.52 -9.70
CA LEU A 656 7.61 -33.32 -8.87
C LEU A 656 8.86 -32.49 -9.18
N ILE A 657 9.91 -33.09 -9.73
CA ILE A 657 11.12 -32.38 -10.20
C ILE A 657 10.79 -31.26 -11.19
N PRO A 658 9.96 -31.47 -12.24
CA PRO A 658 9.64 -30.41 -13.19
C PRO A 658 8.91 -29.20 -12.56
N PRO A 659 7.89 -29.39 -11.69
CA PRO A 659 7.31 -28.32 -10.89
C PRO A 659 8.30 -27.65 -9.93
N PHE A 660 9.19 -28.41 -9.31
CA PHE A 660 10.17 -27.90 -8.34
C PHE A 660 11.23 -27.02 -9.01
N ILE A 661 11.74 -27.42 -10.18
CA ILE A 661 12.63 -26.60 -11.01
C ILE A 661 11.90 -25.33 -11.51
N LEU A 662 10.61 -25.45 -11.82
CA LEU A 662 9.76 -24.30 -12.10
C LEU A 662 9.53 -23.43 -10.86
N PHE A 663 9.42 -24.01 -9.67
CA PHE A 663 9.20 -23.32 -8.40
C PHE A 663 10.44 -22.53 -7.96
N GLU A 664 11.63 -23.07 -8.17
CA GLU A 664 12.91 -22.44 -7.84
C GLU A 664 13.21 -21.22 -8.74
N LYS A 665 12.62 -21.15 -9.94
CA LYS A 665 12.90 -20.08 -10.93
C LYS A 665 11.71 -19.21 -11.34
N SER A 666 10.47 -19.67 -11.16
CA SER A 666 9.28 -18.85 -11.29
C SER A 666 8.75 -18.56 -9.90
N LYS A 667 8.49 -17.28 -9.59
CA LYS A 667 7.84 -16.82 -8.36
C LYS A 667 6.39 -17.36 -8.31
N LEU A 668 6.22 -18.68 -8.16
CA LEU A 668 4.94 -19.28 -7.86
C LEU A 668 4.52 -18.70 -6.52
N THR A 669 3.50 -17.86 -6.55
CA THR A 669 3.01 -17.23 -5.32
C THR A 669 2.47 -18.36 -4.43
N VAL A 670 2.69 -18.29 -3.11
CA VAL A 670 2.16 -19.25 -2.11
C VAL A 670 0.69 -19.61 -2.37
N ARG A 671 -0.05 -18.66 -2.96
CA ARG A 671 -1.46 -18.73 -3.35
C ARG A 671 -1.77 -19.72 -4.48
N GLU A 672 -0.88 -19.90 -5.46
CA GLU A 672 -1.03 -20.88 -6.54
C GLU A 672 -0.90 -22.31 -6.02
N ILE A 673 0.00 -22.55 -5.06
CA ILE A 673 0.14 -23.84 -4.38
C ILE A 673 -1.14 -24.18 -3.61
N VAL A 674 -1.70 -23.21 -2.88
CA VAL A 674 -2.95 -23.37 -2.14
C VAL A 674 -4.11 -23.71 -3.09
N LEU A 675 -4.17 -23.07 -4.26
CA LEU A 675 -5.19 -23.38 -5.26
C LEU A 675 -5.07 -24.81 -5.81
N ILE A 676 -3.85 -25.23 -6.16
CA ILE A 676 -3.57 -26.60 -6.62
C ILE A 676 -3.95 -27.61 -5.54
N ALA A 677 -3.60 -27.35 -4.27
CA ALA A 677 -3.94 -28.21 -3.14
C ALA A 677 -5.46 -28.33 -2.94
N ILE A 678 -6.21 -27.24 -3.06
CA ILE A 678 -7.67 -27.24 -2.97
C ILE A 678 -8.29 -28.08 -4.10
N ILE A 679 -7.81 -27.94 -5.34
CA ILE A 679 -8.31 -28.73 -6.48
C ILE A 679 -8.04 -30.22 -6.27
N ILE A 680 -6.84 -30.58 -5.79
CA ILE A 680 -6.49 -31.96 -5.46
C ILE A 680 -7.44 -32.51 -4.39
N ALA A 681 -7.71 -31.75 -3.32
CA ALA A 681 -8.64 -32.15 -2.28
C ALA A 681 -10.06 -32.39 -2.84
N PHE A 682 -10.54 -31.54 -3.75
CA PHE A 682 -11.83 -31.75 -4.43
C PHE A 682 -11.84 -33.00 -5.29
N CYS A 683 -10.76 -33.30 -6.02
CA CYS A 683 -10.67 -34.53 -6.80
C CYS A 683 -10.72 -35.78 -5.91
N VAL A 684 -9.98 -35.78 -4.80
CA VAL A 684 -9.95 -36.90 -3.84
C VAL A 684 -11.33 -37.09 -3.20
N ALA A 685 -11.96 -36.00 -2.74
CA ALA A 685 -13.32 -36.04 -2.18
C ALA A 685 -14.35 -36.51 -3.21
N GLY A 686 -14.24 -36.05 -4.47
CA GLY A 686 -15.10 -36.50 -5.56
C GLY A 686 -14.95 -37.99 -5.85
N ARG A 687 -13.73 -38.53 -5.77
CA ARG A 687 -13.51 -39.99 -5.90
C ARG A 687 -14.17 -40.78 -4.75
N MET A 688 -14.20 -40.22 -3.54
CA MET A 688 -14.87 -40.84 -2.38
C MET A 688 -16.39 -40.80 -2.49
N ALA A 689 -16.95 -39.64 -2.84
CA ALA A 689 -18.41 -39.45 -2.93
C ALA A 689 -19.06 -40.41 -3.93
N PHE A 690 -18.35 -40.77 -5.00
CA PHE A 690 -18.82 -41.67 -6.05
C PHE A 690 -18.23 -43.08 -5.96
N TYR A 691 -17.69 -43.49 -4.79
CA TYR A 691 -17.08 -44.81 -4.62
C TYR A 691 -18.03 -45.97 -4.97
N MET A 692 -19.34 -45.80 -4.72
CA MET A 692 -20.37 -46.81 -5.00
C MET A 692 -20.62 -47.06 -6.49
N PHE A 693 -20.17 -46.17 -7.39
CA PHE A 693 -20.37 -46.30 -8.83
C PHE A 693 -19.03 -46.64 -9.52
N PRO A 694 -18.84 -47.88 -9.99
CA PRO A 694 -17.64 -48.27 -10.72
C PRO A 694 -17.45 -47.40 -11.97
N GLN A 695 -16.22 -46.91 -12.19
CA GLN A 695 -15.82 -46.06 -13.33
C GLN A 695 -16.56 -44.71 -13.49
N PHE A 696 -17.54 -44.38 -12.65
CA PHE A 696 -18.27 -43.12 -12.72
C PHE A 696 -17.74 -42.11 -11.70
N LYS A 697 -16.74 -41.30 -12.07
CA LYS A 697 -16.02 -40.40 -11.15
C LYS A 697 -15.74 -39.03 -11.79
N PRO A 698 -15.81 -37.93 -11.02
CA PRO A 698 -15.54 -36.58 -11.53
C PRO A 698 -14.04 -36.27 -11.74
N VAL A 699 -13.14 -37.18 -11.34
CA VAL A 699 -11.71 -36.92 -11.25
C VAL A 699 -11.10 -36.51 -12.59
N ALA A 700 -11.32 -37.29 -13.64
CA ALA A 700 -10.76 -36.99 -14.96
C ALA A 700 -11.28 -35.66 -15.51
N ALA A 701 -12.57 -35.35 -15.30
CA ALA A 701 -13.17 -34.08 -15.70
C ALA A 701 -12.49 -32.88 -15.02
N ILE A 702 -12.27 -32.94 -13.71
CA ILE A 702 -11.61 -31.85 -12.96
C ILE A 702 -10.16 -31.70 -13.40
N VAL A 703 -9.43 -32.79 -13.65
CA VAL A 703 -8.04 -32.78 -14.12
C VAL A 703 -7.94 -32.14 -15.51
N ILE A 704 -8.84 -32.48 -16.44
CA ILE A 704 -8.89 -31.89 -17.79
C ILE A 704 -9.21 -30.40 -17.73
N LEU A 705 -10.21 -30.00 -16.95
CA LEU A 705 -10.58 -28.59 -16.78
C LEU A 705 -9.44 -27.77 -16.14
N SER A 706 -8.74 -28.37 -15.19
CA SER A 706 -7.59 -27.75 -14.52
C SER A 706 -6.39 -27.63 -15.44
N GLY A 707 -6.10 -28.64 -16.26
CA GLY A 707 -5.05 -28.57 -17.28
C GLY A 707 -5.35 -27.53 -18.34
N ALA A 708 -6.60 -27.45 -18.81
CA ALA A 708 -7.03 -26.44 -19.76
C ALA A 708 -6.94 -25.00 -19.20
N TYR A 709 -7.19 -24.81 -17.91
CA TYR A 709 -7.16 -23.48 -17.29
C TYR A 709 -5.78 -23.04 -16.77
N LEU A 710 -5.07 -23.93 -16.05
CA LEU A 710 -3.83 -23.65 -15.34
C LEU A 710 -2.57 -24.00 -16.17
N GLY A 711 -2.76 -24.63 -17.34
CA GLY A 711 -1.71 -25.03 -18.27
C GLY A 711 -1.21 -26.46 -18.08
N LYS A 712 -0.48 -26.96 -19.09
CA LYS A 712 -0.02 -28.36 -19.21
C LYS A 712 0.71 -28.90 -17.96
N ASN A 713 1.60 -28.10 -17.37
CA ASN A 713 2.41 -28.54 -16.22
C ASN A 713 1.57 -28.70 -14.95
N ASN A 714 0.70 -27.73 -14.67
CA ASN A 714 -0.19 -27.77 -13.50
C ASN A 714 -1.25 -28.88 -13.66
N GLY A 715 -1.72 -29.12 -14.88
CA GLY A 715 -2.58 -30.25 -15.21
C GLY A 715 -1.96 -31.60 -14.86
N PHE A 716 -0.66 -31.80 -15.17
CA PHE A 716 0.06 -33.02 -14.83
C PHE A 716 0.14 -33.25 -13.32
N ILE A 717 0.51 -32.22 -12.54
CA ILE A 717 0.62 -32.28 -11.08
C ILE A 717 -0.71 -32.66 -10.43
N ILE A 718 -1.79 -31.96 -10.83
CA ILE A 718 -3.11 -32.19 -10.26
C ILE A 718 -3.54 -33.64 -10.54
N GLY A 719 -3.29 -34.16 -11.74
CA GLY A 719 -3.59 -35.54 -12.10
C GLY A 719 -2.80 -36.58 -11.30
N SER A 720 -1.47 -36.41 -11.22
CA SER A 720 -0.58 -37.39 -10.57
C SER A 720 -0.75 -37.43 -9.05
N ILE A 721 -0.79 -36.27 -8.38
CA ILE A 721 -0.93 -36.19 -6.92
C ILE A 721 -2.32 -36.67 -6.48
N THR A 722 -3.37 -36.36 -7.25
CA THR A 722 -4.72 -36.86 -6.96
C THR A 722 -4.74 -38.38 -6.88
N MET A 723 -4.12 -39.07 -7.84
CA MET A 723 -4.09 -40.54 -7.86
C MET A 723 -3.25 -41.12 -6.73
N PHE A 724 -2.11 -40.50 -6.42
CA PHE A 724 -1.29 -40.90 -5.28
C PHE A 724 -2.07 -40.82 -3.95
N VAL A 725 -2.61 -39.64 -3.62
CA VAL A 725 -3.31 -39.40 -2.36
C VAL A 725 -4.55 -40.29 -2.26
N SER A 726 -5.35 -40.39 -3.32
CA SER A 726 -6.55 -41.21 -3.27
C SER A 726 -6.24 -42.70 -3.21
N ASN A 727 -5.21 -43.20 -3.87
CA ASN A 727 -4.85 -44.62 -3.80
C ASN A 727 -4.28 -45.04 -2.45
N ILE A 728 -3.60 -44.14 -1.72
CA ILE A 728 -3.23 -44.36 -0.32
C ILE A 728 -4.48 -44.60 0.53
N ILE A 729 -5.52 -43.79 0.32
CA ILE A 729 -6.76 -43.88 1.12
C ILE A 729 -7.56 -45.15 0.78
N PHE A 730 -7.58 -45.56 -0.49
CA PHE A 730 -8.29 -46.77 -0.94
C PHE A 730 -7.43 -48.05 -0.92
N ALA A 731 -6.18 -47.98 -0.44
CA ALA A 731 -5.23 -49.08 -0.41
C ALA A 731 -5.05 -49.82 -1.76
N HIS A 732 -5.10 -49.09 -2.88
CA HIS A 732 -4.81 -49.67 -4.20
C HIS A 732 -3.30 -49.75 -4.40
N GLY A 733 -2.71 -50.94 -4.33
CA GLY A 733 -1.25 -51.09 -4.27
C GLY A 733 -0.53 -51.03 -5.63
N PRO A 734 -0.39 -52.15 -6.37
CA PRO A 734 0.50 -52.24 -7.54
C PRO A 734 0.13 -51.33 -8.72
N TRP A 735 -1.10 -50.83 -8.75
CA TRP A 735 -1.69 -50.06 -9.84
C TRP A 735 -1.38 -48.55 -9.72
N THR A 736 -0.84 -48.12 -8.58
CA THR A 736 -0.66 -46.70 -8.24
C THR A 736 0.30 -45.94 -9.16
N PRO A 737 1.52 -46.42 -9.48
CA PRO A 737 2.41 -45.71 -10.39
C PRO A 737 1.77 -45.48 -11.77
N TRP A 738 1.05 -46.49 -12.27
CA TRP A 738 0.36 -46.45 -13.56
C TRP A 738 -0.80 -45.46 -13.58
N GLN A 739 -1.61 -45.42 -12.52
CA GLN A 739 -2.70 -44.46 -12.39
C GLN A 739 -2.19 -43.02 -12.26
N MET A 740 -1.11 -42.81 -11.51
CA MET A 740 -0.46 -41.51 -11.38
C MET A 740 0.03 -41.00 -12.75
N PHE A 741 0.73 -41.84 -13.50
CA PHE A 741 1.24 -41.47 -14.82
C PHE A 741 0.10 -41.23 -15.83
N ALA A 742 -0.86 -42.16 -15.92
CA ALA A 742 -1.97 -42.06 -16.86
C ALA A 742 -2.81 -40.80 -16.62
N MET A 743 -3.17 -40.50 -15.37
CA MET A 743 -3.98 -39.32 -15.04
C MET A 743 -3.18 -38.02 -15.17
N GLY A 744 -1.89 -38.02 -14.80
CA GLY A 744 -1.00 -36.89 -15.04
C GLY A 744 -0.87 -36.57 -16.54
N LEU A 745 -0.68 -37.59 -17.38
CA LEU A 745 -0.56 -37.44 -18.82
C LEU A 745 -1.85 -36.89 -19.46
N VAL A 746 -3.02 -37.33 -18.99
CA VAL A 746 -4.32 -36.76 -19.40
C VAL A 746 -4.39 -35.26 -19.09
N GLY A 747 -3.99 -34.83 -17.89
CA GLY A 747 -3.95 -33.41 -17.52
C GLY A 747 -2.94 -32.59 -18.34
N TYR A 748 -1.78 -33.18 -18.65
CA TYR A 748 -0.75 -32.56 -19.49
C TYR A 748 -1.22 -32.31 -20.93
N LEU A 749 -1.75 -33.36 -21.58
CA LEU A 749 -2.25 -33.29 -22.95
C LEU A 749 -3.44 -32.35 -23.08
N ALA A 750 -4.34 -32.34 -22.09
CA ALA A 750 -5.42 -31.36 -22.03
C ALA A 750 -4.88 -29.92 -22.02
N GLY A 751 -3.90 -29.62 -21.16
CA GLY A 751 -3.30 -28.28 -21.12
C GLY A 751 -2.52 -27.89 -22.38
N LEU A 752 -2.00 -28.86 -23.13
CA LEU A 752 -1.33 -28.61 -24.42
C LEU A 752 -2.34 -28.26 -25.51
N ILE A 753 -3.46 -28.99 -25.58
CA ILE A 753 -4.54 -28.76 -26.57
C ILE A 753 -5.21 -27.39 -26.35
N PHE A 754 -5.41 -26.99 -25.10
CA PHE A 754 -6.09 -25.75 -24.72
C PHE A 754 -5.14 -24.57 -24.45
N MET A 755 -3.87 -24.68 -24.86
CA MET A 755 -2.85 -23.63 -24.68
C MET A 755 -3.20 -22.33 -25.44
N ASN A 756 -3.93 -22.44 -26.55
CA ASN A 756 -4.43 -21.29 -27.31
C ASN A 756 -5.75 -20.75 -26.72
N LYS A 757 -5.74 -19.49 -26.24
CA LYS A 757 -6.91 -18.82 -25.60
C LYS A 757 -8.21 -18.89 -26.41
N LYS A 758 -8.13 -19.04 -27.74
CA LYS A 758 -9.29 -19.15 -28.66
C LYS A 758 -10.18 -20.39 -28.41
N TYR A 759 -9.63 -21.41 -27.75
CA TYR A 759 -10.32 -22.68 -27.46
C TYR A 759 -10.73 -22.81 -25.99
N ASN A 760 -10.32 -21.88 -25.13
CA ASN A 760 -10.65 -21.89 -23.71
C ASN A 760 -12.12 -21.52 -23.48
N GLY A 761 -12.89 -22.47 -22.94
CA GLY A 761 -14.30 -22.31 -22.64
C GLY A 761 -15.26 -22.97 -23.63
N ASN A 762 -14.78 -23.59 -24.71
CA ASN A 762 -15.63 -24.40 -25.58
C ASN A 762 -15.89 -25.77 -24.93
N VAL A 763 -17.02 -25.89 -24.24
CA VAL A 763 -17.44 -27.10 -23.51
C VAL A 763 -17.50 -28.33 -24.43
N TYR A 764 -17.92 -28.17 -25.70
CA TYR A 764 -18.00 -29.28 -26.65
C TYR A 764 -16.63 -29.82 -27.02
N LEU A 765 -15.65 -28.94 -27.24
CA LEU A 765 -14.28 -29.37 -27.51
C LEU A 765 -13.69 -30.09 -26.30
N GLN A 766 -13.97 -29.61 -25.08
CA GLN A 766 -13.53 -30.26 -23.84
C GLN A 766 -14.16 -31.63 -23.63
N MET A 767 -15.43 -31.82 -24.02
CA MET A 767 -16.10 -33.12 -23.98
C MET A 767 -15.46 -34.12 -24.95
N ILE A 768 -15.18 -33.70 -26.18
CA ILE A 768 -14.52 -34.54 -27.20
C ILE A 768 -13.10 -34.90 -26.73
N THR A 769 -12.33 -33.91 -26.28
CA THR A 769 -10.99 -34.13 -25.74
C THR A 769 -11.02 -35.05 -24.53
N GLY A 770 -11.96 -34.88 -23.61
CA GLY A 770 -12.11 -35.75 -22.45
C GLY A 770 -12.45 -37.18 -22.83
N PHE A 771 -13.34 -37.39 -23.79
CA PHE A 771 -13.65 -38.72 -24.30
C PHE A 771 -12.43 -39.42 -24.89
N VAL A 772 -11.69 -38.71 -25.76
CA VAL A 772 -10.50 -39.25 -26.44
C VAL A 772 -9.38 -39.55 -25.45
N LEU A 773 -9.06 -38.61 -24.56
CA LEU A 773 -7.96 -38.78 -23.59
C LEU A 773 -8.27 -39.89 -22.58
N VAL A 774 -9.50 -39.99 -22.07
CA VAL A 774 -9.85 -41.05 -21.11
C VAL A 774 -9.87 -42.43 -21.77
N THR A 775 -10.41 -42.53 -22.98
CA THR A 775 -10.50 -43.83 -23.69
C THR A 775 -9.14 -44.32 -24.18
N PHE A 776 -8.38 -43.45 -24.88
CA PHE A 776 -7.19 -43.87 -25.60
C PHE A 776 -5.87 -43.60 -24.88
N VAL A 777 -5.82 -42.65 -23.93
CA VAL A 777 -4.61 -42.41 -23.14
C VAL A 777 -4.70 -43.15 -21.81
N TYR A 778 -5.73 -42.84 -21.01
CA TYR A 778 -5.88 -43.49 -19.71
C TYR A 778 -6.20 -44.99 -19.85
N GLY A 779 -7.19 -45.35 -20.68
CA GLY A 779 -7.61 -46.74 -20.88
C GLY A 779 -6.49 -47.65 -21.40
N VAL A 780 -5.75 -47.22 -22.43
CA VAL A 780 -4.64 -48.01 -23.00
C VAL A 780 -3.53 -48.24 -21.97
N ILE A 781 -3.13 -47.21 -21.22
CA ILE A 781 -2.09 -47.35 -20.18
C ILE A 781 -2.57 -48.29 -19.06
N MET A 782 -3.82 -48.17 -18.63
CA MET A 782 -4.36 -49.00 -17.55
C MET A 782 -4.56 -50.46 -17.97
N ASN A 783 -5.07 -50.72 -19.17
CA ASN A 783 -5.22 -52.09 -19.68
C ASN A 783 -3.85 -52.76 -19.91
N PHE A 784 -2.86 -51.99 -20.38
CA PHE A 784 -1.49 -52.48 -20.51
C PHE A 784 -0.84 -52.77 -19.14
N SER A 785 -1.07 -51.90 -18.14
CA SER A 785 -0.59 -52.15 -16.77
C SER A 785 -1.20 -53.42 -16.17
N THR A 786 -2.47 -53.69 -16.45
CA THR A 786 -3.18 -54.90 -15.99
C THR A 786 -2.60 -56.16 -16.61
N LEU A 787 -2.24 -56.10 -17.90
CA LEU A 787 -1.53 -57.20 -18.57
C LEU A 787 -0.17 -57.46 -17.93
N LEU A 788 0.63 -56.42 -17.68
CA LEU A 788 1.94 -56.57 -17.05
C LEU A 788 1.81 -57.17 -15.65
N LEU A 789 0.91 -56.65 -14.82
CA LEU A 789 0.66 -57.16 -13.46
C LEU A 789 0.06 -58.58 -13.42
N SER A 790 -0.44 -59.11 -14.54
CA SER A 790 -1.01 -60.47 -14.60
C SER A 790 0.04 -61.59 -14.79
N HIS A 791 1.32 -61.25 -14.96
CA HIS A 791 2.44 -62.19 -15.20
C HIS A 791 2.25 -63.15 -16.40
N ILE A 792 1.36 -62.81 -17.34
CA ILE A 792 1.15 -63.56 -18.59
C ILE A 792 2.22 -63.17 -19.61
N GLU A 793 2.66 -64.11 -20.45
CA GLU A 793 3.57 -63.82 -21.55
C GLU A 793 3.00 -62.72 -22.48
N VAL A 794 3.79 -61.65 -22.64
CA VAL A 794 3.42 -60.49 -23.44
C VAL A 794 3.57 -60.84 -24.92
N ASN A 795 2.44 -61.02 -25.60
CA ASN A 795 2.35 -61.33 -27.01
C ASN A 795 1.33 -60.39 -27.68
N LYS A 796 1.43 -60.18 -29.00
CA LYS A 796 0.50 -59.30 -29.74
C LYS A 796 -0.97 -59.69 -29.54
N LYS A 797 -1.24 -60.99 -29.41
CA LYS A 797 -2.59 -61.54 -29.15
C LYS A 797 -3.08 -61.24 -27.73
N THR A 798 -2.20 -61.30 -26.72
CA THR A 798 -2.57 -61.04 -25.32
C THR A 798 -2.79 -59.55 -25.08
N ILE A 799 -1.96 -58.68 -25.66
CA ILE A 799 -2.19 -57.22 -25.65
C ILE A 799 -3.54 -56.86 -26.29
N CYS A 800 -3.83 -57.40 -27.47
CA CYS A 800 -5.09 -57.13 -28.17
C CYS A 800 -6.31 -57.60 -27.36
N SER A 801 -6.23 -58.77 -26.72
CA SER A 801 -7.28 -59.29 -25.85
C SER A 801 -7.59 -58.36 -24.69
N TYR A 802 -6.58 -57.89 -23.96
CA TYR A 802 -6.78 -57.04 -22.78
C TYR A 802 -7.35 -55.66 -23.15
N LEU A 803 -6.91 -55.08 -24.28
CA LEU A 803 -7.46 -53.83 -24.80
C LEU A 803 -8.93 -53.99 -25.21
N LEU A 804 -9.28 -55.08 -25.90
CA LEU A 804 -10.66 -55.34 -26.30
C LEU A 804 -11.59 -55.61 -25.10
N THR A 805 -11.10 -56.30 -24.07
CA THR A 805 -11.89 -56.57 -22.86
C THR A 805 -12.06 -55.35 -21.96
N GLY A 806 -11.06 -54.45 -21.91
CA GLY A 806 -11.10 -53.23 -21.10
C GLY A 806 -11.90 -52.09 -21.74
N PHE A 807 -11.97 -52.06 -23.08
CA PHE A 807 -12.57 -50.97 -23.84
C PHE A 807 -13.99 -50.57 -23.39
N PRO A 808 -14.94 -51.49 -23.10
CA PRO A 808 -16.27 -51.10 -22.62
C PRO A 808 -16.23 -50.32 -21.29
N LEU A 809 -15.32 -50.68 -20.38
CA LEU A 809 -15.17 -49.98 -19.10
C LEU A 809 -14.53 -48.60 -19.28
N ASP A 810 -13.59 -48.48 -20.20
CA ASP A 810 -12.97 -47.19 -20.54
C ASP A 810 -13.98 -46.23 -21.17
N VAL A 811 -14.88 -46.75 -22.01
CA VAL A 811 -15.98 -45.98 -22.60
C VAL A 811 -16.95 -45.48 -21.53
N ILE A 812 -17.30 -46.32 -20.53
CA ILE A 812 -18.14 -45.90 -19.39
C ILE A 812 -17.47 -44.76 -18.60
N HIS A 813 -16.16 -44.86 -18.37
CA HIS A 813 -15.38 -43.82 -17.68
C HIS A 813 -15.32 -42.52 -18.49
N ALA A 814 -15.18 -42.62 -19.81
CA ALA A 814 -15.21 -41.48 -20.73
C ALA A 814 -16.59 -40.80 -20.74
N PHE A 815 -17.69 -41.56 -20.74
CA PHE A 815 -19.04 -41.00 -20.62
C PHE A 815 -19.28 -40.29 -19.29
N SER A 816 -18.79 -40.84 -18.18
CA SER A 816 -18.82 -40.16 -16.88
C SER A 816 -18.09 -38.81 -16.94
N THR A 817 -16.91 -38.79 -17.57
CA THR A 817 -16.10 -37.57 -17.74
C THR A 817 -16.85 -36.51 -18.54
N ILE A 818 -17.53 -36.89 -19.63
CA ILE A 818 -18.38 -35.98 -20.42
C ILE A 818 -19.46 -35.34 -19.54
N ILE A 819 -20.19 -36.14 -18.75
CA ILE A 819 -21.28 -35.65 -17.90
C ILE A 819 -20.75 -34.64 -16.88
N PHE A 820 -19.62 -34.92 -16.23
CA PHE A 820 -19.03 -34.00 -15.26
C PHE A 820 -18.42 -32.75 -15.91
N ILE A 821 -17.85 -32.83 -17.12
CA ILE A 821 -17.39 -31.63 -17.86
C ILE A 821 -18.59 -30.72 -18.18
N LEU A 822 -19.71 -31.29 -18.63
CA LEU A 822 -20.94 -30.55 -18.91
C LEU A 822 -21.45 -29.80 -17.66
N LEU A 823 -21.47 -30.47 -16.51
CA LEU A 823 -21.96 -29.91 -15.25
C LEU A 823 -21.00 -28.90 -14.61
N LEU A 824 -19.69 -29.20 -14.62
CA LEU A 824 -18.71 -28.45 -13.85
C LEU A 824 -18.09 -27.29 -14.63
N SER A 825 -17.87 -27.41 -15.94
CA SER A 825 -17.08 -26.45 -16.74
C SER A 825 -17.45 -24.99 -16.47
N LYS A 826 -18.73 -24.62 -16.66
CA LYS A 826 -19.22 -23.24 -16.49
C LYS A 826 -18.99 -22.69 -15.07
N TYR A 827 -19.23 -23.50 -14.04
CA TYR A 827 -19.08 -23.09 -12.64
C TYR A 827 -17.62 -23.07 -12.20
N PHE A 828 -16.83 -24.05 -12.64
CA PHE A 828 -15.43 -24.21 -12.34
C PHE A 828 -14.62 -23.03 -12.87
N TYR A 829 -14.83 -22.63 -14.14
CA TYR A 829 -14.19 -21.45 -14.71
C TYR A 829 -14.62 -20.15 -14.02
N LYS A 830 -15.91 -19.98 -13.70
CA LYS A 830 -16.39 -18.80 -12.98
C LYS A 830 -15.79 -18.69 -11.58
N ARG A 831 -15.66 -19.81 -10.86
CA ARG A 831 -15.05 -19.86 -9.51
C ARG A 831 -13.55 -19.69 -9.55
N LEU A 832 -12.84 -20.33 -10.48
CA LEU A 832 -11.40 -20.14 -10.65
C LEU A 832 -11.08 -18.71 -11.10
N ASN A 833 -11.86 -18.10 -11.99
CA ASN A 833 -11.73 -16.68 -12.32
C ASN A 833 -11.96 -15.80 -11.08
N ARG A 834 -12.98 -16.09 -10.27
CA ARG A 834 -13.26 -15.33 -9.03
C ARG A 834 -12.17 -15.48 -7.97
N ILE A 835 -11.56 -16.66 -7.87
CA ILE A 835 -10.44 -16.94 -6.97
C ILE A 835 -9.18 -16.24 -7.51
N LYS A 836 -8.92 -16.31 -8.81
CA LYS A 836 -7.82 -15.63 -9.48
C LYS A 836 -7.90 -14.11 -9.30
N THR A 837 -9.09 -13.52 -9.44
CA THR A 837 -9.31 -12.08 -9.22
C THR A 837 -9.27 -11.69 -7.75
N ARG A 838 -9.76 -12.55 -6.84
CA ARG A 838 -9.71 -12.28 -5.39
C ARG A 838 -8.30 -12.41 -4.79
N TYR A 839 -7.41 -13.18 -5.41
CA TYR A 839 -6.09 -13.50 -4.86
C TYR A 839 -4.88 -13.06 -5.71
N LEU A 840 -5.11 -12.29 -6.79
CA LEU A 840 -4.06 -11.63 -7.62
C LEU A 840 -2.97 -12.60 -8.13
N ILE A 841 -3.37 -13.71 -8.77
CA ILE A 841 -2.41 -14.62 -9.41
C ILE A 841 -2.04 -14.04 -10.80
N PRO A 842 -0.75 -13.76 -11.08
CA PRO A 842 -0.35 -13.13 -12.33
C PRO A 842 -0.79 -13.98 -13.53
N ALA A 843 -1.34 -13.32 -14.55
CA ALA A 843 -1.60 -13.99 -15.82
C ALA A 843 -0.24 -14.41 -16.40
N ARG A 844 0.03 -15.72 -16.46
CA ARG A 844 1.02 -16.22 -17.41
C ARG A 844 0.59 -15.74 -18.79
N LYS A 845 1.31 -14.75 -19.33
CA LYS A 845 1.35 -14.48 -20.77
C LYS A 845 1.89 -15.75 -21.41
N ILE A 846 1.00 -16.61 -21.86
CA ILE A 846 1.31 -17.57 -22.90
C ILE A 846 1.06 -16.78 -24.18
N THR A 847 2.16 -16.46 -24.86
CA THR A 847 2.22 -15.84 -26.20
C THR A 847 1.22 -16.46 -27.16
#